data_AF-A0A3B5MAA8-F1
#
_entry.id   AF-A0A3B5MAA8-F1
#
_cell.length_a   1.000
_cell.length_b   1.000
_cell.length_c   1.000
_cell.angle_alpha   90.00
_cell.angle_beta   90.00
_cell.angle_gamma   90.00
#
_symmetry.space_group_name_H-M   'P 1'
#
loop_
_entity.id
_entity.type
_entity.pdbx_description
1 polymer ?
#
loop_
_entity_poly.entity_id
_entity_poly.type
_entity_poly.pdbx_seq_one_letter_code
_entity_poly.pdbx_strand_id
1 'polypeptide(L)'
;MRNDLKIKKSSLCPQSFFVLADKAWAGSYVLYKWQKSLGNYIAVAGQDSTVKIFDRHGQKWTELNLPGRCVGMDWDKDGDILAVISAKSSSIFLWDASVNKTFHIDSGMSKDQMSFLLWSKTAPLLAVGTAKGNLLIYNQQTSRKIPILGKHTKKITCGCWSSQNLLALGGEDNNLTISNHEGDTVRQMPLRGEPAEIFFSVMKTDERSPQGENTVSMCVDKKILTLFNINDPNNPVELAFERQYGNLVSHRWFGDGYILIGFSHGYFLVISTHIREIKSELYQARNHKDSLYSVAVSTSLNKAASCGDNCIKIHELSDLKDISSVIQLEDETKGLDQLNWTDDGQLLALSTQRGTIHVFLTKLPMLGDSFGTRLAFLTSLLEVTVSNQVERESPMSIQVEVEPTFVAVGPYHVAVGMNNKAWFYGLSKIKDVEYLGTIVSMCLNADYAAALFEGKVQLHMIEGRDAEDRKQMKLFPDDDSKGRILCHALTAEFLYYGTDLGNVVCVLLEDWETVNNFSHSVSVRKVFPDPNGTWLVFIDDKNGGFLFSPANLPNFSPTITGVLWDNWHADKGVFVAFDDDKAYTYALHKRTIYGPQVVLVGSTALLYSQRPLLFYNGELTCQTTSGKTSEVVLHTHSFLKTSPDKLKDSPSELSKQISQALQLKRLVSQSSLETLSCFNEADWAEIGRACLIHMEVELAIQIYRMSGNVGMVLSLQSIKGIEDKNLLAGHLAMFLDEYNLAQDLYLSSSCPAAALEMRRDLLHWDSALMLAKRLAEEQIPFISKEYAVHLEFIGDYVNALAHYEKGLTHQNKVSSITTSTSTVQKPKTTRRLSWPLRR
;
A
#
# COMPACT_ATOMS: atom_id res chain seq x y z
N MET A 1 2.92 -2.65 38.97
CA MET A 1 3.58 -1.63 38.12
C MET A 1 2.99 -1.77 36.73
N ARG A 2 2.18 -0.80 36.29
CA ARG A 2 1.60 -0.78 34.94
C ARG A 2 2.70 -0.34 33.97
N ASN A 3 3.15 -1.25 33.12
CA ASN A 3 4.01 -0.93 31.99
C ASN A 3 3.15 -0.33 30.88
N ASP A 4 3.03 0.99 30.86
CA ASP A 4 2.61 1.72 29.67
C ASP A 4 3.71 1.57 28.61
N LEU A 5 3.52 0.63 27.67
CA LEU A 5 4.25 0.64 26.40
C LEU A 5 3.92 1.95 25.68
N LYS A 6 4.78 2.97 25.85
CA LYS A 6 4.82 4.10 24.92
C LYS A 6 5.28 3.57 23.57
N ILE A 7 4.32 3.24 22.72
CA ILE A 7 4.49 3.05 21.29
C ILE A 7 5.14 4.34 20.76
N LYS A 8 6.45 4.32 20.49
CA LYS A 8 7.11 5.40 19.73
C LYS A 8 6.56 5.33 18.30
N LYS A 9 5.49 6.07 18.01
CA LYS A 9 5.08 6.33 16.63
C LYS A 9 6.29 6.92 15.90
N SER A 10 6.74 6.26 14.84
CA SER A 10 7.81 6.74 13.97
C SER A 10 7.30 7.84 13.05
N SER A 11 6.88 8.99 13.61
CA SER A 11 6.63 10.19 12.80
C SER A 11 7.98 10.73 12.33
N LEU A 12 8.11 11.00 11.03
CA LEU A 12 9.24 11.76 10.50
C LEU A 12 9.26 13.10 11.24
N CYS A 13 10.32 13.37 11.99
CA CYS A 13 10.53 14.72 12.50
C CYS A 13 10.92 15.58 11.28
N PRO A 14 10.16 16.64 10.95
CA PRO A 14 10.47 17.43 9.77
C PRO A 14 11.87 18.00 9.88
N GLN A 15 12.68 17.76 8.86
CA GLN A 15 14.03 18.31 8.77
C GLN A 15 14.01 19.55 7.90
N SER A 16 14.87 20.51 8.24
CA SER A 16 15.10 21.67 7.37
C SER A 16 15.62 21.18 6.03
N PHE A 17 14.91 21.50 4.96
CA PHE A 17 15.21 21.05 3.61
C PHE A 17 16.06 22.11 2.87
N PHE A 18 15.60 23.36 2.86
CA PHE A 18 16.41 24.50 2.44
C PHE A 18 15.93 25.80 3.09
N VAL A 19 16.79 26.81 3.06
CA VAL A 19 16.51 28.16 3.55
C VAL A 19 16.73 29.15 2.43
N LEU A 20 15.71 29.95 2.12
CA LEU A 20 15.82 31.07 1.20
C LEU A 20 16.09 32.34 2.01
N ALA A 21 17.22 32.96 1.73
CA ALA A 21 17.60 34.25 2.28
C ALA A 21 18.17 35.13 1.18
N ASP A 22 17.60 36.31 0.99
CA ASP A 22 18.10 37.30 0.05
C ASP A 22 18.34 38.62 0.79
N LYS A 23 19.42 39.31 0.43
CA LYS A 23 19.73 40.65 0.97
C LYS A 23 18.61 41.64 0.68
N ALA A 24 17.90 41.46 -0.44
CA ALA A 24 16.78 42.31 -0.83
C ALA A 24 15.58 42.23 0.13
N TRP A 25 15.46 41.16 0.91
CA TRP A 25 14.35 40.93 1.83
C TRP A 25 14.71 41.17 3.29
N ALA A 26 16.00 41.36 3.57
CA ALA A 26 16.55 41.43 4.91
C ALA A 26 15.85 42.51 5.76
N GLY A 27 15.26 42.08 6.88
CA GLY A 27 14.56 42.94 7.82
C GLY A 27 13.15 43.37 7.39
N SER A 28 12.54 42.68 6.43
CA SER A 28 11.17 42.93 5.98
C SER A 28 10.32 41.65 5.91
N TYR A 29 9.00 41.82 5.95
CA TYR A 29 8.04 40.74 5.71
C TYR A 29 8.09 40.32 4.24
N VAL A 30 7.90 39.03 4.00
CA VAL A 30 7.96 38.45 2.67
C VAL A 30 6.61 37.82 2.32
N LEU A 31 6.11 38.16 1.14
CA LEU A 31 4.94 37.52 0.55
C LEU A 31 5.41 36.30 -0.24
N TYR A 32 4.81 35.14 0.01
CA TYR A 32 5.12 33.94 -0.77
C TYR A 32 3.88 33.09 -1.04
N LYS A 33 3.91 32.34 -2.15
CA LYS A 33 2.88 31.38 -2.54
C LYS A 33 3.50 30.15 -3.21
N TRP A 34 3.12 28.97 -2.72
CA TRP A 34 3.37 27.71 -3.40
C TRP A 34 2.52 27.61 -4.66
N GLN A 35 3.07 27.00 -5.70
CA GLN A 35 2.33 26.58 -6.88
C GLN A 35 1.22 25.61 -6.47
N LYS A 36 -0.01 25.89 -6.90
CA LYS A 36 -1.16 25.01 -6.67
C LYS A 36 -1.03 23.71 -7.46
N SER A 37 -1.63 22.64 -6.96
CA SER A 37 -1.69 21.30 -7.56
C SER A 37 -0.34 20.56 -7.67
N LEU A 38 0.68 21.17 -8.27
CA LEU A 38 1.99 20.53 -8.54
C LEU A 38 3.04 20.79 -7.46
N GLY A 39 3.01 21.95 -6.78
CA GLY A 39 3.98 22.28 -5.73
C GLY A 39 5.45 22.39 -6.18
N ASN A 40 5.74 22.48 -7.48
CA ASN A 40 7.11 22.48 -8.02
C ASN A 40 7.82 23.83 -7.84
N TYR A 41 7.07 24.91 -7.64
CA TYR A 41 7.63 26.25 -7.50
C TYR A 41 7.11 26.97 -6.26
N ILE A 42 7.96 27.83 -5.70
CA ILE A 42 7.59 28.83 -4.71
C ILE A 42 7.90 30.23 -5.25
N ALA A 43 6.87 31.06 -5.33
CA ALA A 43 7.02 32.47 -5.68
C ALA A 43 7.23 33.29 -4.41
N VAL A 44 8.22 34.17 -4.41
CA VAL A 44 8.65 34.95 -3.24
C VAL A 44 8.85 36.41 -3.65
N ALA A 45 8.27 37.35 -2.90
CA ALA A 45 8.47 38.78 -3.08
C ALA A 45 8.67 39.48 -1.75
N GLY A 46 9.69 40.35 -1.67
CA GLY A 46 9.92 41.19 -0.51
C GLY A 46 9.53 42.65 -0.79
N GLN A 47 10.32 43.55 -0.22
CA GLN A 47 10.18 44.99 -0.43
C GLN A 47 10.77 45.45 -1.78
N ASP A 48 11.53 44.58 -2.46
CA ASP A 48 12.07 44.81 -3.80
C ASP A 48 10.96 44.87 -4.86
N SER A 49 11.32 45.39 -6.03
CA SER A 49 10.42 45.44 -7.19
C SER A 49 10.52 44.18 -8.04
N THR A 50 10.86 43.03 -7.43
CA THR A 50 10.96 41.77 -8.14
C THR A 50 10.21 40.66 -7.43
N VAL A 51 9.75 39.67 -8.20
CA VAL A 51 9.23 38.40 -7.66
C VAL A 51 10.17 37.32 -8.13
N LYS A 52 10.80 36.63 -7.19
CA LYS A 52 11.75 35.54 -7.46
C LYS A 52 11.00 34.23 -7.33
N ILE A 53 11.14 33.38 -8.33
CA ILE A 53 10.54 32.05 -8.37
C ILE A 53 11.66 31.04 -8.16
N PHE A 54 11.51 30.21 -7.14
CA PHE A 54 12.43 29.13 -6.83
C PHE A 54 11.77 27.81 -7.17
N ASP A 55 12.57 26.84 -7.59
CA ASP A 55 12.12 25.47 -7.68
C ASP A 55 11.91 24.88 -6.28
N ARG A 56 11.30 23.69 -6.25
CA ARG A 56 11.03 22.95 -5.01
C ARG A 56 12.28 22.51 -4.25
N HIS A 57 13.49 22.70 -4.79
CA HIS A 57 14.77 22.40 -4.16
C HIS A 57 15.49 23.67 -3.67
N GLY A 58 14.87 24.84 -3.83
CA GLY A 58 15.39 26.12 -3.38
C GLY A 58 16.35 26.80 -4.36
N GLN A 59 16.49 26.29 -5.59
CA GLN A 59 17.27 26.96 -6.63
C GLN A 59 16.43 28.01 -7.34
N LYS A 60 17.03 29.17 -7.65
CA LYS A 60 16.34 30.25 -8.35
C LYS A 60 16.07 29.85 -9.81
N TRP A 61 14.80 29.72 -10.16
CA TRP A 61 14.36 29.37 -11.52
C TRP A 61 14.28 30.61 -12.42
N THR A 62 13.56 31.65 -11.97
CA THR A 62 13.38 32.89 -12.74
C THR A 62 13.06 34.07 -11.84
N GLU A 63 13.06 35.27 -12.42
CA GLU A 63 12.81 36.53 -11.72
C GLU A 63 11.92 37.46 -12.57
N LEU A 64 10.84 37.94 -11.96
CA LEU A 64 9.88 38.85 -12.57
C LEU A 64 10.20 40.28 -12.14
N ASN A 65 10.51 41.15 -13.09
CA ASN A 65 10.73 42.56 -12.81
C ASN A 65 9.39 43.32 -12.84
N LEU A 66 9.05 43.95 -11.72
CA LEU A 66 7.86 44.76 -11.55
C LEU A 66 8.21 46.25 -11.50
N PRO A 67 7.28 47.16 -11.87
CA PRO A 67 7.49 48.60 -11.74
C PRO A 67 7.43 49.11 -10.29
N GLY A 68 7.08 48.25 -9.33
CA GLY A 68 7.02 48.58 -7.91
C GLY A 68 6.93 47.32 -7.04
N ARG A 69 6.85 47.48 -5.72
CA ARG A 69 6.75 46.34 -4.78
C ARG A 69 5.55 45.45 -5.10
N CYS A 70 5.69 44.14 -4.92
CA CYS A 70 4.57 43.22 -5.04
C CYS A 70 3.51 43.52 -3.97
N VAL A 71 2.24 43.56 -4.36
CA VAL A 71 1.10 43.79 -3.44
C VAL A 71 0.30 42.50 -3.25
N GLY A 72 0.20 41.68 -4.28
CA GLY A 72 -0.55 40.43 -4.26
C GLY A 72 -0.06 39.50 -5.34
N MET A 73 -0.08 38.21 -5.05
CA MET A 73 0.23 37.14 -5.98
C MET A 73 -0.63 35.92 -5.69
N ASP A 74 -1.02 35.19 -6.72
CA ASP A 74 -1.72 33.91 -6.59
C ASP A 74 -1.56 33.07 -7.86
N TRP A 75 -1.68 31.76 -7.72
CA TRP A 75 -1.60 30.79 -8.81
C TRP A 75 -2.98 30.40 -9.29
N ASP A 76 -3.11 30.10 -10.58
CA ASP A 76 -4.33 29.52 -11.13
C ASP A 76 -4.60 28.11 -10.57
N LYS A 77 -5.77 27.55 -10.89
CA LYS A 77 -6.22 26.24 -10.38
C LYS A 77 -5.27 25.07 -10.73
N ASP A 78 -4.68 25.10 -11.92
CA ASP A 78 -3.80 24.04 -12.43
C ASP A 78 -2.34 24.29 -12.02
N GLY A 79 -2.02 25.52 -11.57
CA GLY A 79 -0.68 25.93 -11.21
C GLY A 79 0.15 26.37 -12.41
N ASP A 80 -0.46 26.53 -13.59
CA ASP A 80 0.26 26.87 -14.82
C ASP A 80 0.64 28.35 -14.86
N ILE A 81 -0.21 29.22 -14.30
CA ILE A 81 -0.04 30.66 -14.39
C ILE A 81 0.01 31.30 -13.00
N LEU A 82 1.08 32.04 -12.73
CA LEU A 82 1.22 32.93 -11.59
C LEU A 82 0.76 34.34 -11.98
N ALA A 83 -0.20 34.89 -11.26
CA ALA A 83 -0.59 36.29 -11.41
C ALA A 83 -0.01 37.15 -10.30
N VAL A 84 0.49 38.33 -10.66
CA VAL A 84 1.18 39.26 -9.78
C VAL A 84 0.71 40.69 -10.05
N ILE A 85 0.44 41.42 -8.98
CA ILE A 85 0.13 42.85 -9.02
C ILE A 85 1.17 43.64 -8.23
N SER A 86 1.55 44.80 -8.75
CA SER A 86 2.55 45.67 -8.16
C SER A 86 1.95 46.99 -7.70
N ALA A 87 2.56 47.59 -6.67
CA ALA A 87 2.23 48.94 -6.25
C ALA A 87 2.51 49.94 -7.38
N LYS A 88 1.70 51.00 -7.44
CA LYS A 88 1.83 52.10 -8.42
C LYS A 88 1.73 51.66 -9.90
N SER A 89 1.14 50.50 -10.18
CA SER A 89 0.83 50.03 -11.53
C SER A 89 -0.63 49.59 -11.64
N SER A 90 -1.21 49.73 -12.83
CA SER A 90 -2.51 49.18 -13.20
C SER A 90 -2.40 47.90 -14.04
N SER A 91 -1.18 47.41 -14.27
CA SER A 91 -0.93 46.19 -15.06
C SER A 91 -0.86 44.96 -14.17
N ILE A 92 -1.55 43.90 -14.59
CA ILE A 92 -1.47 42.56 -13.99
C ILE A 92 -0.40 41.79 -14.75
N PHE A 93 0.62 41.31 -14.05
CA PHE A 93 1.69 40.50 -14.62
C PHE A 93 1.31 39.03 -14.48
N LEU A 94 1.39 38.29 -15.58
CA LEU A 94 1.13 36.86 -15.64
C LEU A 94 2.41 36.16 -16.07
N TRP A 95 2.80 35.12 -15.34
CA TRP A 95 3.92 34.27 -15.69
C TRP A 95 3.42 32.85 -15.90
N ASP A 96 3.67 32.33 -17.10
CA ASP A 96 3.36 30.95 -17.50
C ASP A 96 4.56 30.06 -17.14
N ALA A 97 4.34 29.12 -16.23
CA ALA A 97 5.34 28.18 -15.75
C ALA A 97 5.75 27.16 -16.82
N SER A 98 4.84 26.77 -17.70
CA SER A 98 5.07 25.75 -18.72
C SER A 98 6.00 26.23 -19.84
N VAL A 99 5.82 27.49 -20.27
CA VAL A 99 6.63 28.10 -21.35
C VAL A 99 7.74 29.00 -20.78
N ASN A 100 7.74 29.25 -19.47
CA ASN A 100 8.61 30.20 -18.80
C ASN A 100 8.57 31.60 -19.46
N LYS A 101 7.35 32.11 -19.70
CA LYS A 101 7.14 33.41 -20.35
C LYS A 101 6.30 34.33 -19.49
N THR A 102 6.66 35.61 -19.52
CA THR A 102 5.93 36.68 -18.85
C THR A 102 5.12 37.49 -19.86
N PHE A 103 3.90 37.80 -19.50
CA PHE A 103 3.04 38.72 -20.23
C PHE A 103 2.30 39.60 -19.23
N HIS A 104 1.78 40.74 -19.70
CA HIS A 104 1.06 41.66 -18.85
C HIS A 104 -0.27 42.03 -19.49
N ILE A 105 -1.25 42.26 -18.63
CA ILE A 105 -2.60 42.64 -19.00
C ILE A 105 -2.89 43.99 -18.36
N ASP A 106 -3.25 44.97 -19.17
CA ASP A 106 -3.78 46.21 -18.63
C ASP A 106 -5.18 45.96 -18.04
N SER A 107 -5.37 46.29 -16.77
CA SER A 107 -6.66 46.17 -16.08
C SER A 107 -7.71 47.13 -16.66
N GLY A 108 -7.31 48.16 -17.41
CA GLY A 108 -8.20 49.22 -17.89
C GLY A 108 -8.60 50.21 -16.78
N MET A 109 -8.08 50.03 -15.56
CA MET A 109 -8.32 50.89 -14.39
C MET A 109 -7.11 51.77 -14.12
N SER A 110 -6.68 52.53 -15.14
CA SER A 110 -5.41 53.27 -15.21
C SER A 110 -5.15 54.32 -14.12
N LYS A 111 -6.13 54.63 -13.27
CA LYS A 111 -6.01 55.60 -12.15
C LYS A 111 -6.13 54.98 -10.76
N ASP A 112 -6.35 53.67 -10.66
CA ASP A 112 -6.63 53.00 -9.39
C ASP A 112 -5.52 52.00 -9.05
N GLN A 113 -5.04 52.06 -7.82
CA GLN A 113 -4.06 51.11 -7.31
C GLN A 113 -4.76 49.78 -7.01
N MET A 114 -4.21 48.69 -7.54
CA MET A 114 -4.68 47.34 -7.20
C MET A 114 -4.28 47.00 -5.78
N SER A 115 -5.19 46.39 -5.02
CA SER A 115 -5.03 46.09 -3.60
C SER A 115 -5.18 44.60 -3.27
N PHE A 116 -5.86 43.84 -4.13
CA PHE A 116 -6.21 42.46 -3.89
C PHE A 116 -6.16 41.66 -5.20
N LEU A 117 -5.72 40.41 -5.12
CA LEU A 117 -5.65 39.48 -6.24
C LEU A 117 -5.94 38.06 -5.76
N LEU A 118 -6.80 37.33 -6.48
CA LEU A 118 -7.12 35.94 -6.15
C LEU A 118 -7.65 35.16 -7.37
N TRP A 119 -7.09 33.99 -7.64
CA TRP A 119 -7.61 33.05 -8.64
C TRP A 119 -8.74 32.18 -8.06
N SER A 120 -9.68 31.81 -8.92
CA SER A 120 -10.68 30.79 -8.61
C SER A 120 -10.03 29.43 -8.39
N LYS A 121 -10.65 28.63 -7.51
CA LYS A 121 -10.25 27.26 -7.19
C LYS A 121 -10.62 26.26 -8.30
N THR A 122 -11.63 26.57 -9.12
CA THR A 122 -12.21 25.60 -10.07
C THR A 122 -12.30 26.11 -11.50
N ALA A 123 -12.29 27.43 -11.72
CA ALA A 123 -12.36 28.04 -13.05
C ALA A 123 -11.11 28.89 -13.33
N PRO A 124 -10.77 29.14 -14.61
CA PRO A 124 -9.66 30.02 -15.02
C PRO A 124 -10.05 31.50 -14.87
N LEU A 125 -10.54 31.89 -13.69
CA LEU A 125 -11.03 33.22 -13.35
C LEU A 125 -10.11 33.88 -12.33
N LEU A 126 -9.70 35.11 -12.61
CA LEU A 126 -8.90 35.96 -11.75
C LEU A 126 -9.73 37.15 -11.26
N ALA A 127 -9.84 37.32 -9.96
CA ALA A 127 -10.43 38.49 -9.34
C ALA A 127 -9.33 39.47 -8.91
N VAL A 128 -9.47 40.74 -9.31
CA VAL A 128 -8.57 41.83 -8.92
C VAL A 128 -9.37 42.97 -8.32
N GLY A 129 -9.08 43.30 -7.06
CA GLY A 129 -9.70 44.41 -6.33
C GLY A 129 -8.80 45.65 -6.31
N THR A 130 -9.41 46.83 -6.25
CA THR A 130 -8.68 48.12 -6.14
C THR A 130 -8.86 48.81 -4.80
N ALA A 131 -7.97 49.77 -4.54
CA ALA A 131 -8.02 50.66 -3.39
C ALA A 131 -9.27 51.57 -3.36
N LYS A 132 -9.97 51.74 -4.49
CA LYS A 132 -11.23 52.49 -4.56
C LYS A 132 -12.48 51.59 -4.53
N GLY A 133 -12.31 50.28 -4.33
CA GLY A 133 -13.42 49.34 -4.25
C GLY A 133 -13.97 48.87 -5.59
N ASN A 134 -13.21 49.05 -6.68
CA ASN A 134 -13.55 48.47 -7.98
C ASN A 134 -13.06 47.02 -8.05
N LEU A 135 -13.80 46.18 -8.77
CA LEU A 135 -13.50 44.77 -8.98
C LEU A 135 -13.33 44.51 -10.48
N LEU A 136 -12.29 43.77 -10.85
CA LEU A 136 -12.11 43.24 -12.19
C LEU A 136 -12.15 41.72 -12.12
N ILE A 137 -13.02 41.11 -12.92
CA ILE A 137 -12.98 39.68 -13.18
C ILE A 137 -12.37 39.46 -14.56
N TYR A 138 -11.31 38.67 -14.60
CA TYR A 138 -10.60 38.32 -15.82
C TYR A 138 -10.70 36.81 -16.06
N ASN A 139 -11.19 36.42 -17.22
CA ASN A 139 -11.24 35.03 -17.65
C ASN A 139 -10.02 34.75 -18.55
N GLN A 140 -9.11 33.90 -18.07
CA GLN A 140 -7.86 33.60 -18.76
C GLN A 140 -8.07 32.83 -20.06
N GLN A 141 -9.03 31.91 -20.09
CA GLN A 141 -9.31 31.07 -21.26
C GLN A 141 -9.87 31.87 -22.45
N THR A 142 -10.71 32.87 -22.17
CA THR A 142 -11.36 33.71 -23.20
C THR A 142 -10.72 35.08 -23.36
N SER A 143 -9.74 35.42 -22.51
CA SER A 143 -9.18 36.76 -22.37
C SER A 143 -10.22 37.88 -22.11
N ARG A 144 -11.43 37.53 -21.67
CA ARG A 144 -12.51 38.47 -21.38
C ARG A 144 -12.24 39.20 -20.05
N LYS A 145 -12.43 40.52 -20.06
CA LYS A 145 -12.33 41.40 -18.89
C LYS A 145 -13.71 41.96 -18.53
N ILE A 146 -14.11 41.81 -17.28
CA ILE A 146 -15.38 42.30 -16.75
C ILE A 146 -15.08 43.30 -15.63
N PRO A 147 -15.02 44.61 -15.93
CA PRO A 147 -14.82 45.63 -14.91
C PRO A 147 -16.16 45.95 -14.22
N ILE A 148 -16.16 45.86 -12.89
CA ILE A 148 -17.28 46.20 -12.01
C ILE A 148 -16.86 47.39 -11.14
N LEU A 149 -17.45 48.56 -11.42
CA LEU A 149 -17.14 49.79 -10.72
C LEU A 149 -18.00 49.93 -9.46
N GLY A 150 -17.41 50.39 -8.36
CA GLY A 150 -18.11 50.71 -7.11
C GLY A 150 -18.67 49.50 -6.36
N LYS A 151 -18.05 48.31 -6.50
CA LYS A 151 -18.47 47.11 -5.77
C LYS A 151 -18.37 47.30 -4.25
N HIS A 152 -17.33 47.98 -3.81
CA HIS A 152 -17.15 48.50 -2.46
C HIS A 152 -16.92 50.00 -2.52
N THR A 153 -17.20 50.71 -1.42
CA THR A 153 -16.98 52.17 -1.33
C THR A 153 -15.55 52.54 -0.92
N LYS A 154 -14.77 51.55 -0.46
CA LYS A 154 -13.36 51.66 -0.07
C LYS A 154 -12.58 50.46 -0.57
N LYS A 155 -11.28 50.42 -0.24
CA LYS A 155 -10.34 49.38 -0.64
C LYS A 155 -10.84 47.97 -0.31
N ILE A 156 -10.76 47.09 -1.30
CA ILE A 156 -10.96 45.65 -1.13
C ILE A 156 -9.67 45.06 -0.54
N THR A 157 -9.80 44.32 0.56
CA THR A 157 -8.66 43.83 1.37
C THR A 157 -8.52 42.32 1.37
N CYS A 158 -9.63 41.58 1.31
CA CYS A 158 -9.63 40.14 1.37
C CYS A 158 -10.77 39.54 0.55
N GLY A 159 -10.67 38.25 0.25
CA GLY A 159 -11.69 37.53 -0.46
C GLY A 159 -11.38 36.05 -0.60
N CYS A 160 -12.37 35.28 -1.04
CA CYS A 160 -12.28 33.85 -1.25
C CYS A 160 -13.18 33.42 -2.41
N TRP A 161 -12.79 32.40 -3.15
CA TRP A 161 -13.66 31.71 -4.10
C TRP A 161 -14.21 30.43 -3.48
N SER A 162 -15.49 30.15 -3.76
CA SER A 162 -16.13 28.87 -3.46
C SER A 162 -15.86 27.85 -4.58
N SER A 163 -16.06 26.58 -4.26
CA SER A 163 -16.07 25.46 -5.21
C SER A 163 -17.11 25.64 -6.34
N GLN A 164 -18.23 26.33 -6.08
CA GLN A 164 -19.23 26.68 -7.10
C GLN A 164 -18.96 28.02 -7.82
N ASN A 165 -17.76 28.59 -7.73
CA ASN A 165 -17.39 29.88 -8.33
C ASN A 165 -18.20 31.08 -7.81
N LEU A 166 -18.55 31.09 -6.52
CA LEU A 166 -18.99 32.30 -5.82
C LEU A 166 -17.77 33.03 -5.27
N LEU A 167 -17.75 34.36 -5.38
CA LEU A 167 -16.67 35.21 -4.89
C LEU A 167 -17.14 36.02 -3.69
N ALA A 168 -16.58 35.76 -2.52
CA ALA A 168 -16.76 36.59 -1.34
C ALA A 168 -15.65 37.64 -1.26
N LEU A 169 -16.00 38.90 -1.03
CA LEU A 169 -15.07 40.02 -0.88
C LEU A 169 -15.37 40.80 0.40
N GLY A 170 -14.31 41.19 1.10
CA GLY A 170 -14.34 42.09 2.23
C GLY A 170 -13.56 43.38 1.92
N GLY A 171 -14.10 44.51 2.35
CA GLY A 171 -13.47 45.83 2.18
C GLY A 171 -13.38 46.64 3.47
N GLU A 172 -12.58 47.71 3.44
CA GLU A 172 -12.44 48.71 4.53
C GLU A 172 -13.72 49.53 4.75
N ASP A 173 -14.75 49.30 3.93
CA ASP A 173 -16.11 49.83 4.11
C ASP A 173 -16.99 48.98 5.03
N ASN A 174 -16.38 48.00 5.70
CA ASN A 174 -17.03 47.08 6.63
C ASN A 174 -18.20 46.34 6.00
N ASN A 175 -18.10 45.98 4.73
CA ASN A 175 -19.10 45.18 4.03
C ASN A 175 -18.51 43.86 3.56
N LEU A 176 -19.32 42.82 3.62
CA LEU A 176 -19.13 41.56 2.90
C LEU A 176 -20.01 41.58 1.65
N THR A 177 -19.44 41.31 0.48
CA THR A 177 -20.20 41.05 -0.74
C THR A 177 -19.94 39.63 -1.23
N ILE A 178 -20.98 38.93 -1.65
CA ILE A 178 -20.90 37.61 -2.30
C ILE A 178 -21.40 37.79 -3.72
N SER A 179 -20.59 37.41 -4.70
CA SER A 179 -20.84 37.64 -6.11
C SER A 179 -20.80 36.35 -6.91
N ASN A 180 -21.49 36.32 -8.05
CA ASN A 180 -21.33 35.25 -9.04
C ASN A 180 -20.01 35.43 -9.83
N HIS A 181 -19.73 34.51 -10.74
CA HIS A 181 -18.55 34.53 -11.61
C HIS A 181 -18.53 35.69 -12.63
N GLU A 182 -19.66 36.36 -12.87
CA GLU A 182 -19.75 37.57 -13.70
C GLU A 182 -19.58 38.86 -12.89
N GLY A 183 -19.54 38.76 -11.56
CA GLY A 183 -19.35 39.87 -10.63
C GLY A 183 -20.63 40.51 -10.12
N ASP A 184 -21.80 39.95 -10.45
CA ASP A 184 -23.09 40.40 -9.93
C ASP A 184 -23.21 40.03 -8.45
N THR A 185 -23.74 40.95 -7.64
CA THR A 185 -23.95 40.72 -6.20
C THR A 185 -25.12 39.77 -5.97
N VAL A 186 -24.85 38.61 -5.36
CA VAL A 186 -25.86 37.64 -4.91
C VAL A 186 -26.32 37.96 -3.49
N ARG A 187 -25.38 38.32 -2.60
CA ARG A 187 -25.63 38.73 -1.21
C ARG A 187 -24.71 39.86 -0.80
N GLN A 188 -25.17 40.69 0.12
CA GLN A 188 -24.37 41.73 0.76
C GLN A 188 -24.77 41.81 2.23
N MET A 189 -23.78 41.98 3.10
CA MET A 189 -23.98 42.08 4.54
C MET A 189 -23.07 43.16 5.14
N PRO A 190 -23.61 44.14 5.87
CA PRO A 190 -22.81 45.07 6.65
C PRO A 190 -22.23 44.37 7.89
N LEU A 191 -20.97 44.65 8.18
CA LEU A 191 -20.19 44.12 9.29
C LEU A 191 -19.98 45.19 10.35
N ARG A 192 -19.76 44.74 11.59
CA ARG A 192 -19.47 45.63 12.72
C ARG A 192 -18.02 46.09 12.82
N GLY A 193 -17.19 45.71 11.85
CA GLY A 193 -15.75 45.96 11.82
C GLY A 193 -15.12 45.53 10.51
N GLU A 194 -13.80 45.63 10.43
CA GLU A 194 -13.04 45.30 9.22
C GLU A 194 -12.94 43.78 9.04
N PRO A 195 -13.37 43.22 7.88
CA PRO A 195 -13.22 41.81 7.58
C PRO A 195 -11.78 41.46 7.21
N ALA A 196 -11.33 40.31 7.70
CA ALA A 196 -10.08 39.65 7.34
C ALA A 196 -10.29 38.13 7.24
N GLU A 197 -9.43 37.46 6.48
CA GLU A 197 -9.43 36.00 6.31
C GLU A 197 -10.79 35.39 5.96
N ILE A 198 -11.24 35.50 4.71
CA ILE A 198 -12.51 34.93 4.31
C ILE A 198 -12.31 33.48 3.83
N PHE A 199 -13.16 32.54 4.26
CA PHE A 199 -13.21 31.18 3.73
C PHE A 199 -14.63 30.73 3.41
N PHE A 200 -14.79 29.99 2.32
CA PHE A 200 -15.98 29.19 2.06
C PHE A 200 -15.82 27.80 2.65
N SER A 201 -16.89 27.27 3.23
CA SER A 201 -16.96 25.91 3.74
C SER A 201 -18.42 25.46 3.90
N VAL A 202 -18.61 24.23 4.38
CA VAL A 202 -19.90 23.63 4.74
C VAL A 202 -19.97 23.47 6.25
N MET A 203 -21.07 23.92 6.85
CA MET A 203 -21.32 23.69 8.28
C MET A 203 -21.69 22.23 8.53
N LYS A 204 -21.28 21.70 9.68
CA LYS A 204 -21.67 20.36 10.12
C LYS A 204 -23.16 20.33 10.45
N THR A 205 -23.91 19.46 9.78
CA THR A 205 -25.37 19.25 9.98
C THR A 205 -25.69 17.76 10.10
N ASP A 206 -26.79 17.41 10.77
CA ASP A 206 -27.23 16.01 10.96
C ASP A 206 -27.48 15.27 9.63
N GLU A 207 -27.89 16.01 8.58
CA GLU A 207 -27.99 15.53 7.19
C GLU A 207 -26.97 16.28 6.32
N ARG A 208 -26.22 15.60 5.46
CA ARG A 208 -25.27 16.25 4.54
C ARG A 208 -26.03 17.21 3.63
N SER A 209 -25.70 18.50 3.68
CA SER A 209 -26.27 19.47 2.75
C SER A 209 -25.86 19.10 1.31
N PRO A 210 -26.80 18.81 0.40
CA PRO A 210 -26.47 18.41 -0.98
C PRO A 210 -25.99 19.59 -1.85
N GLN A 211 -25.92 20.81 -1.31
CA GLN A 211 -25.78 22.06 -2.07
C GLN A 211 -24.34 22.63 -2.13
N GLY A 212 -23.33 21.90 -1.64
CA GLY A 212 -21.93 22.35 -1.61
C GLY A 212 -21.66 23.47 -0.59
N GLU A 213 -20.52 24.15 -0.71
CA GLU A 213 -20.11 25.26 0.19
C GLU A 213 -21.19 26.36 0.24
N ASN A 214 -21.79 26.55 1.41
CA ASN A 214 -22.90 27.47 1.64
C ASN A 214 -22.66 28.45 2.80
N THR A 215 -21.54 28.30 3.51
CA THR A 215 -21.19 29.15 4.65
C THR A 215 -19.87 29.86 4.39
N VAL A 216 -19.87 31.16 4.67
CA VAL A 216 -18.69 32.02 4.64
C VAL A 216 -18.24 32.30 6.07
N SER A 217 -17.01 31.92 6.42
CA SER A 217 -16.37 32.35 7.66
C SER A 217 -15.49 33.56 7.42
N MET A 218 -15.43 34.47 8.39
CA MET A 218 -14.51 35.61 8.36
C MET A 218 -14.16 36.06 9.77
N CYS A 219 -12.96 36.61 9.91
CA CYS A 219 -12.57 37.32 11.12
C CYS A 219 -12.96 38.80 11.00
N VAL A 220 -13.62 39.34 12.01
CA VAL A 220 -14.02 40.75 12.10
C VAL A 220 -13.23 41.41 13.24
N ASP A 221 -12.56 42.52 12.95
CA ASP A 221 -11.75 43.32 13.90
C ASP A 221 -10.70 42.51 14.68
N LYS A 222 -10.25 41.36 14.13
CA LYS A 222 -9.32 40.43 14.80
C LYS A 222 -9.83 39.93 16.16
N LYS A 223 -11.14 39.93 16.40
CA LYS A 223 -11.75 39.57 17.69
C LYS A 223 -12.91 38.61 17.58
N ILE A 224 -13.73 38.76 16.54
CA ILE A 224 -14.97 38.00 16.36
C ILE A 224 -14.80 37.11 15.14
N LEU A 225 -15.15 35.83 15.27
CA LEU A 225 -15.31 34.93 14.13
C LEU A 225 -16.80 34.96 13.72
N THR A 226 -17.09 35.39 12.50
CA THR A 226 -18.46 35.45 11.98
C THR A 226 -18.66 34.35 10.95
N LEU A 227 -19.73 33.58 11.08
CA LEU A 227 -20.16 32.56 10.13
C LEU A 227 -21.47 33.01 9.50
N PHE A 228 -21.45 33.21 8.19
CA PHE A 228 -22.57 33.68 7.40
C PHE A 228 -23.05 32.59 6.46
N ASN A 229 -24.27 32.09 6.66
CA ASN A 229 -24.89 31.13 5.76
C ASN A 229 -25.61 31.87 4.63
N ILE A 230 -25.28 31.54 3.38
CA ILE A 230 -25.85 32.17 2.18
C ILE A 230 -27.36 31.90 2.06
N ASN A 231 -27.79 30.73 2.55
CA ASN A 231 -29.18 30.27 2.51
C ASN A 231 -30.02 30.85 3.66
N ASP A 232 -29.40 31.19 4.80
CA ASP A 232 -30.05 31.87 5.92
C ASP A 232 -29.33 33.20 6.24
N PRO A 233 -29.52 34.24 5.40
CA PRO A 233 -28.80 35.50 5.55
C PRO A 233 -29.23 36.31 6.78
N ASN A 234 -30.36 35.97 7.41
CA ASN A 234 -30.91 36.75 8.52
C ASN A 234 -30.26 36.41 9.87
N ASN A 235 -29.60 35.26 9.98
CA ASN A 235 -29.04 34.77 11.24
C ASN A 235 -27.54 34.44 11.12
N PRO A 236 -26.65 35.44 10.96
CA PRO A 236 -25.22 35.20 11.06
C PRO A 236 -24.85 34.75 12.49
N VAL A 237 -23.94 33.77 12.59
CA VAL A 237 -23.40 33.33 13.88
C VAL A 237 -22.14 34.12 14.18
N GLU A 238 -22.19 34.97 15.20
CA GLU A 238 -21.03 35.70 15.71
C GLU A 238 -20.47 34.98 16.95
N LEU A 239 -19.19 34.60 16.89
CA LEU A 239 -18.46 33.97 17.98
C LEU A 239 -17.44 34.95 18.55
N ALA A 240 -17.66 35.39 19.77
CA ALA A 240 -16.73 36.19 20.55
C ALA A 240 -16.03 35.32 21.58
N PHE A 241 -14.71 35.47 21.68
CA PHE A 241 -13.87 34.64 22.53
C PHE A 241 -13.40 35.38 23.78
N GLU A 242 -12.90 34.62 24.76
CA GLU A 242 -12.39 35.19 25.99
C GLU A 242 -11.17 36.08 25.75
N ARG A 243 -11.10 37.21 26.48
CA ARG A 243 -10.02 38.20 26.33
C ARG A 243 -8.64 37.63 26.64
N GLN A 244 -8.56 36.55 27.43
CA GLN A 244 -7.30 35.89 27.79
C GLN A 244 -6.57 35.28 26.59
N TYR A 245 -7.28 34.95 25.51
CA TYR A 245 -6.65 34.39 24.30
C TYR A 245 -5.94 35.47 23.47
N GLY A 246 -6.41 36.72 23.53
CA GLY A 246 -5.92 37.83 22.71
C GLY A 246 -6.65 38.00 21.41
N ASN A 247 -5.96 38.55 20.40
CA ASN A 247 -6.53 38.76 19.08
C ASN A 247 -6.54 37.44 18.29
N LEU A 248 -7.57 37.25 17.47
CA LEU A 248 -7.64 36.18 16.49
C LEU A 248 -6.61 36.46 15.39
N VAL A 249 -5.70 35.51 15.20
CA VAL A 249 -4.57 35.62 14.27
C VAL A 249 -4.84 34.89 12.96
N SER A 250 -5.30 33.64 13.05
CA SER A 250 -5.65 32.82 11.88
C SER A 250 -6.77 31.84 12.23
N HIS A 251 -7.63 31.51 11.26
CA HIS A 251 -8.53 30.36 11.37
C HIS A 251 -8.51 29.49 10.11
N ARG A 252 -8.67 28.18 10.31
CA ARG A 252 -8.67 27.17 9.24
C ARG A 252 -9.77 26.14 9.45
N TRP A 253 -10.48 25.81 8.38
CA TRP A 253 -11.44 24.70 8.36
C TRP A 253 -10.73 23.37 8.16
N PHE A 254 -11.22 22.32 8.80
CA PHE A 254 -10.74 20.95 8.62
C PHE A 254 -11.82 19.91 8.91
N GLY A 255 -11.61 18.69 8.40
CA GLY A 255 -12.51 17.57 8.60
C GLY A 255 -13.94 17.88 8.14
N ASP A 256 -14.93 17.40 8.90
CA ASP A 256 -16.35 17.54 8.61
C ASP A 256 -16.96 18.75 9.34
N GLY A 257 -16.49 19.95 9.00
CA GLY A 257 -17.01 21.21 9.55
C GLY A 257 -16.44 21.60 10.91
N TYR A 258 -15.17 21.28 11.19
CA TYR A 258 -14.44 21.81 12.35
C TYR A 258 -13.61 23.04 11.96
N ILE A 259 -13.42 23.96 12.90
CA ILE A 259 -12.59 25.14 12.72
C ILE A 259 -11.50 25.17 13.79
N LEU A 260 -10.25 25.27 13.34
CA LEU A 260 -9.07 25.52 14.16
C LEU A 260 -8.79 27.02 14.17
N ILE A 261 -8.72 27.62 15.35
CA ILE A 261 -8.55 29.07 15.55
C ILE A 261 -7.28 29.30 16.36
N GLY A 262 -6.39 30.17 15.87
CA GLY A 262 -5.18 30.60 16.56
C GLY A 262 -5.30 32.01 17.12
N PHE A 263 -4.83 32.23 18.35
CA PHE A 263 -4.85 33.50 19.05
C PHE A 263 -3.47 34.01 19.46
N SER A 264 -3.33 35.33 19.54
CA SER A 264 -2.04 36.00 19.68
C SER A 264 -1.26 35.66 20.96
N HIS A 265 -1.90 35.29 22.07
CA HIS A 265 -1.19 34.89 23.31
C HIS A 265 -0.78 33.40 23.35
N GLY A 266 -0.70 32.75 22.19
CA GLY A 266 -0.18 31.38 22.09
C GLY A 266 -1.23 30.27 22.24
N TYR A 267 -2.51 30.64 22.31
CA TYR A 267 -3.62 29.70 22.38
C TYR A 267 -4.08 29.30 20.98
N PHE A 268 -4.53 28.06 20.86
CA PHE A 268 -5.36 27.64 19.74
C PHE A 268 -6.55 26.82 20.25
N LEU A 269 -7.64 26.90 19.51
CA LEU A 269 -8.94 26.37 19.86
C LEU A 269 -9.50 25.57 18.70
N VAL A 270 -10.27 24.54 19.01
CA VAL A 270 -11.09 23.84 18.01
C VAL A 270 -12.55 23.90 18.39
N ILE A 271 -13.38 24.30 17.42
CA ILE A 271 -14.83 24.36 17.55
C ILE A 271 -15.51 23.50 16.50
N SER A 272 -16.66 22.95 16.85
CA SER A 272 -17.61 22.30 15.93
C SER A 272 -18.48 23.37 15.31
N THR A 273 -18.73 23.34 14.00
CA THR A 273 -19.75 24.22 13.41
C THR A 273 -21.17 23.69 13.54
N HIS A 274 -21.36 22.55 14.21
CA HIS A 274 -22.69 22.03 14.48
C HIS A 274 -23.45 22.98 15.42
N ILE A 275 -24.66 23.40 15.07
CA ILE A 275 -25.41 24.48 15.75
C ILE A 275 -25.58 24.22 17.27
N ARG A 276 -25.67 22.95 17.69
CA ARG A 276 -25.76 22.57 19.11
C ARG A 276 -24.46 22.75 19.90
N GLU A 277 -23.32 22.66 19.22
CA GLU A 277 -21.97 22.63 19.79
C GLU A 277 -21.15 23.88 19.43
N ILE A 278 -21.67 24.76 18.57
CA ILE A 278 -20.94 25.91 18.02
C ILE A 278 -20.47 26.93 19.05
N LYS A 279 -21.09 26.92 20.24
CA LYS A 279 -20.72 27.75 21.38
C LYS A 279 -19.83 27.01 22.39
N SER A 280 -19.55 25.72 22.17
CA SER A 280 -18.70 24.91 23.01
C SER A 280 -17.31 24.76 22.39
N GLU A 281 -16.29 24.94 23.22
CA GLU A 281 -14.90 24.73 22.84
C GLU A 281 -14.57 23.24 22.97
N LEU A 282 -14.37 22.53 21.86
CA LEU A 282 -14.09 21.09 21.88
C LEU A 282 -12.69 20.79 22.42
N TYR A 283 -11.74 21.65 22.07
CA TYR A 283 -10.35 21.53 22.49
C TYR A 283 -9.72 22.91 22.62
N GLN A 284 -8.89 23.04 23.65
CA GLN A 284 -8.17 24.25 23.98
C GLN A 284 -6.76 23.86 24.45
N ALA A 285 -5.74 24.50 23.88
CA ALA A 285 -4.39 24.36 24.38
C ALA A 285 -3.56 25.63 24.18
N ARG A 286 -2.68 25.90 25.15
CA ARG A 286 -1.67 26.95 25.05
C ARG A 286 -0.36 26.33 24.57
N ASN A 287 -0.18 26.32 23.25
CA ASN A 287 1.01 25.75 22.65
C ASN A 287 2.23 26.65 22.77
N HIS A 288 2.02 27.95 22.74
CA HIS A 288 3.10 28.93 22.80
C HIS A 288 2.94 29.75 24.07
N LYS A 289 4.05 30.01 24.75
CA LYS A 289 4.12 30.80 25.98
C LYS A 289 3.81 32.26 25.69
N ASP A 290 4.42 32.85 24.66
CA ASP A 290 4.35 34.31 24.49
C ASP A 290 3.47 34.70 23.30
N SER A 291 3.75 34.18 22.09
CA SER A 291 3.04 34.61 20.89
C SER A 291 2.86 33.52 19.84
N LEU A 292 1.68 33.50 19.22
CA LEU A 292 1.37 32.71 18.02
C LEU A 292 1.19 33.64 16.83
N TYR A 293 1.83 33.32 15.70
CA TYR A 293 1.84 34.15 14.49
C TYR A 293 0.99 33.59 13.36
N SER A 294 0.94 32.27 13.19
CA SER A 294 0.12 31.64 12.15
C SER A 294 -0.21 30.19 12.50
N VAL A 295 -1.28 29.71 11.87
CA VAL A 295 -1.73 28.32 11.90
C VAL A 295 -2.03 27.88 10.47
N ALA A 296 -1.61 26.67 10.13
CA ALA A 296 -1.96 26.02 8.87
C ALA A 296 -2.49 24.61 9.11
N VAL A 297 -3.29 24.14 8.16
CA VAL A 297 -3.89 22.80 8.14
C VAL A 297 -3.53 22.16 6.81
N SER A 298 -3.07 20.92 6.86
CA SER A 298 -2.90 20.06 5.69
C SER A 298 -3.96 18.97 5.76
N THR A 299 -4.90 19.00 4.82
CA THR A 299 -5.93 17.97 4.67
C THR A 299 -5.34 16.66 4.15
N SER A 300 -4.28 16.72 3.33
CA SER A 300 -3.60 15.54 2.77
C SER A 300 -2.85 14.73 3.83
N LEU A 301 -2.24 15.39 4.82
CA LEU A 301 -1.57 14.74 5.95
C LEU A 301 -2.48 14.56 7.17
N ASN A 302 -3.66 15.19 7.18
CA ASN A 302 -4.52 15.30 8.34
C ASN A 302 -3.79 15.88 9.58
N LYS A 303 -2.98 16.92 9.37
CA LYS A 303 -2.15 17.58 10.41
C LYS A 303 -2.39 19.08 10.49
N ALA A 304 -2.15 19.64 11.67
CA ALA A 304 -2.16 21.08 11.91
C ALA A 304 -0.81 21.57 12.41
N ALA A 305 -0.28 22.63 11.81
CA ALA A 305 0.96 23.26 12.20
C ALA A 305 0.68 24.64 12.80
N SER A 306 1.36 24.96 13.90
CA SER A 306 1.29 26.26 14.57
C SER A 306 2.69 26.83 14.75
N CYS A 307 2.89 28.11 14.47
CA CYS A 307 4.18 28.77 14.63
C CYS A 307 4.12 29.91 15.66
N GLY A 308 5.06 29.88 16.60
CA GLY A 308 5.12 30.79 17.74
C GLY A 308 6.39 30.56 18.57
N ASP A 309 6.85 31.56 19.32
CA ASP A 309 8.03 31.47 20.20
C ASP A 309 9.27 30.79 19.57
N ASN A 310 9.54 31.09 18.30
CA ASN A 310 10.62 30.49 17.51
C ASN A 310 10.55 28.95 17.41
N CYS A 311 9.36 28.38 17.52
CA CYS A 311 9.12 26.96 17.32
C CYS A 311 7.90 26.73 16.41
N ILE A 312 7.94 25.59 15.71
CA ILE A 312 6.80 25.04 14.99
C ILE A 312 6.35 23.80 15.75
N LYS A 313 5.06 23.72 16.07
CA LYS A 313 4.45 22.53 16.65
C LYS A 313 3.41 21.95 15.70
N ILE A 314 3.56 20.68 15.37
CA ILE A 314 2.68 19.96 14.45
C ILE A 314 1.86 18.93 15.22
N HIS A 315 0.55 19.01 15.10
CA HIS A 315 -0.45 18.18 15.77
C HIS A 315 -1.11 17.27 14.75
N GLU A 316 -1.50 16.08 15.20
CA GLU A 316 -2.39 15.22 14.43
C GLU A 316 -3.82 15.75 14.58
N LEU A 317 -4.58 15.90 13.49
CA LEU A 317 -5.96 16.37 13.58
C LEU A 317 -6.89 15.30 14.16
N SER A 318 -6.52 14.02 14.07
CA SER A 318 -7.24 12.90 14.68
C SER A 318 -7.22 12.95 16.21
N ASP A 319 -6.11 13.39 16.81
CA ASP A 319 -5.97 13.62 18.24
C ASP A 319 -5.07 14.82 18.50
N LEU A 320 -5.68 15.98 18.75
CA LEU A 320 -4.98 17.25 18.94
C LEU A 320 -4.12 17.29 20.21
N LYS A 321 -4.27 16.33 21.12
CA LYS A 321 -3.38 16.19 22.28
C LYS A 321 -2.02 15.61 21.89
N ASP A 322 -1.95 14.88 20.77
CA ASP A 322 -0.74 14.23 20.30
C ASP A 322 0.08 15.22 19.43
N ILE A 323 1.22 15.65 19.98
CA ILE A 323 2.18 16.50 19.26
C ILE A 323 3.10 15.59 18.46
N SER A 324 2.87 15.54 17.14
CA SER A 324 3.63 14.69 16.22
C SER A 324 5.10 15.09 16.10
N SER A 325 5.40 16.39 16.14
CA SER A 325 6.76 16.92 16.05
C SER A 325 6.84 18.38 16.55
N VAL A 326 8.01 18.74 17.05
CA VAL A 326 8.37 20.09 17.47
C VAL A 326 9.68 20.46 16.79
N ILE A 327 9.67 21.54 16.02
CA ILE A 327 10.84 22.09 15.33
C ILE A 327 11.24 23.36 16.06
N GLN A 328 12.48 23.45 16.52
CA GLN A 328 13.01 24.60 17.23
C GLN A 328 13.94 25.39 16.31
N LEU A 329 13.73 26.70 16.23
CA LEU A 329 14.47 27.60 15.34
C LEU A 329 15.36 28.50 16.19
N GLU A 330 16.55 28.00 16.51
CA GLU A 330 17.48 28.71 17.43
C GLU A 330 18.09 29.98 16.79
N ASP A 331 18.19 30.03 15.46
CA ASP A 331 18.82 31.13 14.72
C ASP A 331 17.94 32.38 14.56
N GLU A 332 16.64 32.26 14.84
CA GLU A 332 15.64 33.29 14.54
C GLU A 332 15.21 34.04 15.80
N THR A 333 15.76 35.23 16.05
CA THR A 333 15.45 36.00 17.28
C THR A 333 14.43 37.12 17.10
N LYS A 334 13.95 37.39 15.87
CA LYS A 334 13.02 38.49 15.56
C LYS A 334 11.57 38.05 15.31
N GLY A 335 11.23 36.80 15.62
CA GLY A 335 9.87 36.29 15.50
C GLY A 335 9.51 35.76 14.10
N LEU A 336 8.43 34.98 14.08
CA LEU A 336 7.91 34.28 12.91
C LEU A 336 6.77 35.08 12.26
N ASP A 337 6.35 34.69 11.07
CA ASP A 337 5.29 35.39 10.31
C ASP A 337 4.22 34.41 9.79
N GLN A 338 4.39 33.84 8.60
CA GLN A 338 3.37 33.00 7.95
C GLN A 338 3.84 31.57 7.74
N LEU A 339 2.89 30.64 7.81
CA LEU A 339 3.15 29.21 7.64
C LEU A 339 2.17 28.63 6.62
N ASN A 340 2.68 27.95 5.58
CA ASN A 340 1.87 27.34 4.52
C ASN A 340 2.46 25.99 4.08
N TRP A 341 1.60 25.00 3.89
CA TRP A 341 1.94 23.72 3.26
C TRP A 341 1.79 23.79 1.74
N THR A 342 2.50 22.93 1.02
CA THR A 342 2.14 22.53 -0.34
C THR A 342 0.83 21.75 -0.32
N ASP A 343 0.08 21.75 -1.43
CA ASP A 343 -1.23 21.08 -1.51
C ASP A 343 -1.14 19.57 -1.25
N ASP A 344 -0.04 18.94 -1.66
CA ASP A 344 0.26 17.53 -1.39
C ASP A 344 0.72 17.26 0.06
N GLY A 345 1.05 18.32 0.80
CA GLY A 345 1.57 18.27 2.16
C GLY A 345 3.01 17.79 2.27
N GLN A 346 3.81 17.67 1.20
CA GLN A 346 5.21 17.26 1.32
C GLN A 346 6.07 18.32 1.99
N LEU A 347 5.95 19.59 1.58
CA LEU A 347 6.80 20.69 2.02
C LEU A 347 6.01 21.69 2.88
N LEU A 348 6.64 22.13 3.98
CA LEU A 348 6.12 23.17 4.85
C LEU A 348 7.02 24.40 4.81
N ALA A 349 6.50 25.53 4.34
CA ALA A 349 7.21 26.80 4.34
C ALA A 349 6.84 27.65 5.56
N LEU A 350 7.84 28.30 6.13
CA LEU A 350 7.72 29.28 7.20
C LEU A 350 8.48 30.54 6.81
N SER A 351 7.81 31.70 6.79
CA SER A 351 8.48 33.00 6.71
C SER A 351 8.79 33.55 8.10
N THR A 352 9.88 34.31 8.16
CA THR A 352 10.28 35.07 9.35
C THR A 352 10.13 36.56 9.09
N GLN A 353 10.06 37.34 10.18
CA GLN A 353 10.03 38.81 10.09
C GLN A 353 11.37 39.40 9.62
N ARG A 354 12.43 38.58 9.53
CA ARG A 354 13.72 38.97 8.95
C ARG A 354 13.76 38.84 7.44
N GLY A 355 12.73 38.25 6.82
CA GLY A 355 12.69 37.98 5.39
C GLY A 355 13.46 36.72 4.97
N THR A 356 13.57 35.75 5.89
CA THR A 356 14.03 34.39 5.57
C THR A 356 12.82 33.47 5.42
N ILE A 357 12.91 32.51 4.49
CA ILE A 357 11.92 31.45 4.34
C ILE A 357 12.61 30.12 4.62
N HIS A 358 12.14 29.41 5.64
CA HIS A 358 12.57 28.05 5.96
C HIS A 358 11.58 27.07 5.36
N VAL A 359 12.06 26.08 4.60
CA VAL A 359 11.23 25.01 4.03
C VAL A 359 11.62 23.68 4.68
N PHE A 360 10.63 22.97 5.22
CA PHE A 360 10.81 21.69 5.90
C PHE A 360 10.17 20.56 5.12
N LEU A 361 10.83 19.42 5.07
CA LEU A 361 10.28 18.20 4.48
C LEU A 361 9.46 17.44 5.52
N THR A 362 8.16 17.30 5.29
CA THR A 362 7.22 16.69 6.25
C THR A 362 6.74 15.29 5.86
N LYS A 363 6.81 14.93 4.56
CA LYS A 363 6.50 13.59 4.06
C LYS A 363 7.45 13.24 2.91
N LEU A 364 8.03 12.04 2.96
CA LEU A 364 8.76 11.43 1.84
C LEU A 364 7.84 10.47 1.07
N PRO A 365 7.87 10.46 -0.28
CA PRO A 365 7.24 9.41 -1.08
C PRO A 365 7.78 8.03 -0.69
N MET A 366 6.89 7.07 -0.44
CA MET A 366 7.27 5.69 -0.06
C MET A 366 7.58 4.87 -1.31
N LEU A 367 8.71 5.20 -1.92
CA LEU A 367 9.24 4.49 -3.06
C LEU A 367 10.33 3.54 -2.59
N GLY A 368 10.14 2.27 -2.91
CA GLY A 368 11.07 1.21 -2.62
C GLY A 368 10.70 -0.06 -3.35
N ASP A 369 11.71 -0.85 -3.66
CA ASP A 369 11.60 -2.11 -4.38
C ASP A 369 12.65 -3.11 -3.86
N SER A 370 12.46 -4.38 -4.17
CA SER A 370 13.35 -5.46 -3.75
C SER A 370 13.63 -6.46 -4.86
N PHE A 371 14.85 -6.97 -4.91
CA PHE A 371 15.23 -8.10 -5.74
C PHE A 371 16.09 -9.06 -4.92
N GLY A 372 15.58 -10.26 -4.68
CA GLY A 372 16.22 -11.19 -3.74
C GLY A 372 16.32 -10.55 -2.35
N THR A 373 17.54 -10.46 -1.83
CA THR A 373 17.87 -9.84 -0.52
C THR A 373 18.22 -8.34 -0.63
N ARG A 374 18.33 -7.80 -1.84
CA ARG A 374 18.73 -6.42 -2.09
C ARG A 374 17.51 -5.50 -2.10
N LEU A 375 17.61 -4.40 -1.36
CA LEU A 375 16.58 -3.37 -1.23
C LEU A 375 17.08 -2.07 -1.84
N ALA A 376 16.24 -1.38 -2.60
CA ALA A 376 16.44 0.02 -2.96
C ALA A 376 15.25 0.83 -2.47
N PHE A 377 15.49 1.92 -1.75
CA PHE A 377 14.42 2.77 -1.25
C PHE A 377 14.85 4.24 -1.15
N LEU A 378 13.87 5.13 -1.26
CA LEU A 378 14.08 6.57 -1.21
C LEU A 378 14.38 7.01 0.23
N THR A 379 15.52 7.67 0.45
CA THR A 379 15.93 8.25 1.74
C THR A 379 15.86 9.78 1.74
N SER A 380 15.97 10.41 0.58
CA SER A 380 15.72 11.84 0.33
C SER A 380 15.04 12.01 -1.03
N LEU A 381 14.46 13.17 -1.33
CA LEU A 381 13.77 13.40 -2.62
C LEU A 381 14.66 13.14 -3.86
N LEU A 382 15.98 13.24 -3.72
CA LEU A 382 16.97 13.00 -4.78
C LEU A 382 18.00 11.92 -4.40
N GLU A 383 17.77 11.14 -3.35
CA GLU A 383 18.71 10.11 -2.89
C GLU A 383 18.02 8.77 -2.69
N VAL A 384 18.52 7.76 -3.39
CA VAL A 384 18.08 6.36 -3.26
C VAL A 384 19.17 5.58 -2.56
N THR A 385 18.82 4.90 -1.48
CA THR A 385 19.74 4.03 -0.75
C THR A 385 19.50 2.58 -1.14
N VAL A 386 20.58 1.91 -1.52
CA VAL A 386 20.62 0.47 -1.80
C VAL A 386 21.25 -0.22 -0.61
N SER A 387 20.60 -1.24 -0.07
CA SER A 387 21.12 -1.99 1.07
C SER A 387 20.81 -3.47 0.94
N ASN A 388 21.70 -4.31 1.42
CA ASN A 388 21.48 -5.74 1.61
C ASN A 388 21.78 -6.08 3.07
N GLN A 389 20.74 -6.02 3.91
CA GLN A 389 20.86 -6.24 5.34
C GLN A 389 21.20 -7.68 5.68
N VAL A 390 20.73 -8.61 4.84
CA VAL A 390 20.92 -10.05 5.02
C VAL A 390 22.38 -10.45 4.84
N GLU A 391 23.01 -9.97 3.76
CA GLU A 391 24.44 -10.23 3.47
C GLU A 391 25.38 -9.30 4.24
N ARG A 392 24.82 -8.39 5.06
CA ARG A 392 25.55 -7.38 5.86
C ARG A 392 26.44 -6.47 5.00
N GLU A 393 25.96 -6.14 3.81
CA GLU A 393 26.61 -5.14 2.97
C GLU A 393 26.39 -3.74 3.54
N SER A 394 27.38 -2.86 3.37
CA SER A 394 27.23 -1.45 3.73
C SER A 394 26.20 -0.80 2.80
N PRO A 395 25.22 -0.04 3.34
CA PRO A 395 24.27 0.68 2.51
C PRO A 395 25.00 1.69 1.62
N MET A 396 24.64 1.73 0.35
CA MET A 396 25.16 2.65 -0.65
C MET A 396 24.10 3.68 -1.00
N SER A 397 24.45 4.97 -0.99
CA SER A 397 23.56 6.02 -1.48
C SER A 397 23.90 6.46 -2.89
N ILE A 398 22.87 6.53 -3.73
CA ILE A 398 22.93 6.97 -5.12
C ILE A 398 22.20 8.30 -5.21
N GLN A 399 22.90 9.35 -5.64
CA GLN A 399 22.31 10.65 -5.94
C GLN A 399 21.66 10.61 -7.33
N VAL A 400 20.40 10.97 -7.39
CA VAL A 400 19.56 10.92 -8.59
C VAL A 400 19.39 12.34 -9.14
N GLU A 401 19.31 12.46 -10.47
CA GLU A 401 19.19 13.75 -11.17
C GLU A 401 17.79 14.37 -11.06
N VAL A 402 16.77 13.55 -10.80
CA VAL A 402 15.36 13.94 -10.72
C VAL A 402 14.68 13.28 -9.54
N GLU A 403 13.57 13.86 -9.08
CA GLU A 403 12.71 13.22 -8.09
C GLU A 403 11.99 12.02 -8.72
N PRO A 404 12.26 10.79 -8.26
CA PRO A 404 11.68 9.60 -8.88
C PRO A 404 10.19 9.47 -8.53
N THR A 405 9.42 8.97 -9.49
CA THR A 405 8.04 8.51 -9.28
C THR A 405 7.96 6.99 -9.03
N PHE A 406 8.99 6.25 -9.46
CA PHE A 406 9.17 4.84 -9.18
C PHE A 406 10.66 4.52 -9.02
N VAL A 407 10.94 3.42 -8.32
CA VAL A 407 12.26 2.84 -8.14
C VAL A 407 12.13 1.36 -8.47
N ALA A 408 13.10 0.81 -9.20
CA ALA A 408 13.23 -0.62 -9.47
C ALA A 408 14.65 -1.06 -9.16
N VAL A 409 14.82 -2.25 -8.60
CA VAL A 409 16.13 -2.80 -8.24
C VAL A 409 16.36 -4.15 -8.90
N GLY A 410 17.58 -4.38 -9.36
CA GLY A 410 18.07 -5.67 -9.81
C GLY A 410 19.27 -6.12 -8.96
N PRO A 411 19.89 -7.25 -9.31
CA PRO A 411 21.09 -7.74 -8.63
C PRO A 411 22.22 -6.71 -8.62
N TYR A 412 22.45 -6.05 -9.75
CA TYR A 412 23.59 -5.15 -9.95
C TYR A 412 23.20 -3.70 -10.19
N HIS A 413 21.97 -3.46 -10.68
CA HIS A 413 21.51 -2.15 -11.14
C HIS A 413 20.33 -1.62 -10.34
N VAL A 414 20.16 -0.30 -10.35
CA VAL A 414 18.98 0.39 -9.87
C VAL A 414 18.45 1.28 -10.98
N ALA A 415 17.15 1.25 -11.21
CA ALA A 415 16.48 2.17 -12.11
C ALA A 415 15.55 3.07 -11.32
N VAL A 416 15.55 4.33 -11.70
CA VAL A 416 14.68 5.37 -11.16
C VAL A 416 14.05 6.07 -12.36
N GLY A 417 12.79 6.47 -12.25
CA GLY A 417 12.16 7.13 -13.39
C GLY A 417 11.04 8.08 -13.02
N MET A 418 10.78 8.97 -13.96
CA MET A 418 9.76 10.00 -13.90
C MET A 418 9.12 10.10 -15.29
N ASN A 419 7.79 10.04 -15.33
CA ASN A 419 7.00 10.09 -16.56
C ASN A 419 7.44 9.01 -17.57
N ASN A 420 7.99 9.41 -18.71
CA ASN A 420 8.41 8.54 -19.80
C ASN A 420 9.93 8.29 -19.82
N LYS A 421 10.69 8.73 -18.80
CA LYS A 421 12.15 8.56 -18.74
C LYS A 421 12.55 7.73 -17.54
N ALA A 422 13.53 6.84 -17.75
CA ALA A 422 14.18 6.10 -16.69
C ALA A 422 15.70 6.22 -16.80
N TRP A 423 16.34 6.35 -15.64
CA TRP A 423 17.79 6.43 -15.47
C TRP A 423 18.26 5.18 -14.74
N PHE A 424 19.29 4.54 -15.29
CA PHE A 424 19.88 3.31 -14.77
C PHE A 424 21.22 3.63 -14.10
N TYR A 425 21.41 3.09 -12.90
CA TYR A 425 22.57 3.31 -12.04
C TYR A 425 23.17 1.97 -11.63
N GLY A 426 24.50 1.92 -11.59
CA GLY A 426 25.27 0.89 -10.87
C GLY A 426 25.88 1.54 -9.63
N LEU A 427 27.19 1.84 -9.69
CA LEU A 427 27.85 2.78 -8.77
C LEU A 427 27.70 4.24 -9.23
N SER A 428 27.60 4.45 -10.54
CA SER A 428 27.34 5.73 -11.20
C SER A 428 26.23 5.56 -12.22
N LYS A 429 25.74 6.67 -12.77
CA LYS A 429 24.80 6.65 -13.91
C LYS A 429 25.43 5.86 -15.06
N ILE A 430 24.68 4.89 -15.57
CA ILE A 430 25.06 4.03 -16.70
C ILE A 430 24.45 4.62 -17.97
N LYS A 431 23.12 4.77 -17.98
CA LYS A 431 22.35 5.25 -19.13
C LYS A 431 21.00 5.84 -18.74
N ASP A 432 20.41 6.60 -19.65
CA ASP A 432 19.01 7.02 -19.61
C ASP A 432 18.26 6.50 -20.83
N VAL A 433 16.99 6.12 -20.63
CA VAL A 433 16.11 5.57 -21.67
C VAL A 433 14.80 6.32 -21.66
N GLU A 434 14.39 6.79 -22.84
CA GLU A 434 13.09 7.43 -23.07
C GLU A 434 12.13 6.44 -23.73
N TYR A 435 10.95 6.30 -23.14
CA TYR A 435 9.88 5.41 -23.56
C TYR A 435 8.80 6.17 -24.32
N LEU A 436 7.98 5.45 -25.09
CA LEU A 436 6.93 6.03 -25.93
C LEU A 436 5.77 6.61 -25.13
N GLY A 437 5.61 6.22 -23.87
CA GLY A 437 4.56 6.70 -22.98
C GLY A 437 5.01 6.73 -21.52
N THR A 438 4.12 7.21 -20.65
CA THR A 438 4.37 7.26 -19.20
C THR A 438 4.51 5.85 -18.64
N ILE A 439 5.62 5.61 -17.95
CA ILE A 439 5.95 4.33 -17.34
C ILE A 439 5.07 4.15 -16.10
N VAL A 440 4.33 3.05 -16.06
CA VAL A 440 3.47 2.67 -14.93
C VAL A 440 4.26 1.86 -13.90
N SER A 441 5.09 0.93 -14.36
CA SER A 441 5.96 0.10 -13.52
C SER A 441 7.20 -0.34 -14.28
N MET A 442 8.27 -0.66 -13.54
CA MET A 442 9.51 -1.17 -14.08
C MET A 442 10.04 -2.29 -13.20
N CYS A 443 10.58 -3.35 -13.80
CA CYS A 443 11.25 -4.45 -13.10
C CYS A 443 12.61 -4.71 -13.75
N LEU A 444 13.60 -5.06 -12.94
CA LEU A 444 14.96 -5.32 -13.40
C LEU A 444 15.38 -6.74 -13.03
N ASN A 445 16.27 -7.31 -13.84
CA ASN A 445 17.06 -8.47 -13.44
C ASN A 445 18.55 -8.15 -13.64
N ALA A 446 19.41 -9.17 -13.78
CA ALA A 446 20.86 -8.97 -13.95
C ALA A 446 21.21 -8.20 -15.24
N ASP A 447 20.51 -8.48 -16.34
CA ASP A 447 20.91 -8.03 -17.69
C ASP A 447 19.82 -7.22 -18.41
N TYR A 448 18.57 -7.34 -17.99
CA TYR A 448 17.37 -6.85 -18.66
C TYR A 448 16.52 -5.95 -17.76
N ALA A 449 15.86 -4.99 -18.40
CA ALA A 449 14.83 -4.16 -17.82
C ALA A 449 13.51 -4.34 -18.58
N ALA A 450 12.42 -4.48 -17.83
CA ALA A 450 11.06 -4.57 -18.36
C ALA A 450 10.26 -3.35 -17.89
N ALA A 451 9.83 -2.50 -18.82
CA ALA A 451 9.06 -1.29 -18.55
C ALA A 451 7.63 -1.41 -19.09
N LEU A 452 6.63 -1.18 -18.25
CA LEU A 452 5.22 -1.18 -18.62
C LEU A 452 4.74 0.25 -18.91
N PHE A 453 4.22 0.49 -20.10
CA PHE A 453 3.58 1.75 -20.49
C PHE A 453 2.43 1.48 -21.46
N GLU A 454 1.32 2.22 -21.33
CA GLU A 454 0.16 2.17 -22.24
C GLU A 454 -0.38 0.75 -22.57
N GLY A 455 -0.24 -0.21 -21.65
CA GLY A 455 -0.69 -1.58 -21.87
C GLY A 455 0.29 -2.49 -22.62
N LYS A 456 1.54 -2.06 -22.81
CA LYS A 456 2.64 -2.82 -23.43
C LYS A 456 3.85 -2.86 -22.51
N VAL A 457 4.59 -3.96 -22.55
CA VAL A 457 5.86 -4.14 -21.83
C VAL A 457 7.01 -4.11 -22.81
N GLN A 458 7.94 -3.17 -22.63
CA GLN A 458 9.19 -3.12 -23.37
C GLN A 458 10.29 -3.81 -22.58
N LEU A 459 10.85 -4.87 -23.15
CA LEU A 459 12.02 -5.58 -22.63
C LEU A 459 13.26 -5.14 -23.40
N HIS A 460 14.32 -4.75 -22.70
CA HIS A 460 15.60 -4.40 -23.30
C HIS A 460 16.77 -4.71 -22.36
N MET A 461 17.99 -4.85 -22.88
CA MET A 461 19.19 -5.03 -22.04
C MET A 461 19.57 -3.74 -21.31
N ILE A 462 20.14 -3.84 -20.11
CA ILE A 462 20.62 -2.71 -19.30
C ILE A 462 22.02 -2.28 -19.75
N GLU A 463 22.94 -3.23 -19.93
CA GLU A 463 24.29 -2.98 -20.44
C GLU A 463 24.41 -3.57 -21.85
N GLY A 464 24.57 -2.71 -22.87
CA GLY A 464 24.72 -3.09 -24.28
C GLY A 464 25.79 -2.22 -24.96
N ARG A 465 26.43 -2.74 -26.02
CA ARG A 465 27.37 -1.94 -26.83
C ARG A 465 26.55 -1.18 -27.89
N ASP A 466 26.60 0.15 -27.83
CA ASP A 466 25.80 1.18 -28.54
C ASP A 466 25.44 0.95 -30.04
N ALA A 467 26.06 0.01 -30.75
CA ALA A 467 25.83 -0.21 -32.18
C ALA A 467 24.69 -1.20 -32.52
N GLU A 468 24.19 -2.00 -31.55
CA GLU A 468 23.14 -3.01 -31.78
C GLU A 468 21.80 -2.74 -31.07
N ASP A 469 21.70 -1.65 -30.30
CA ASP A 469 20.61 -1.40 -29.35
C ASP A 469 19.20 -1.38 -29.96
N ARG A 470 19.03 -0.96 -31.22
CA ARG A 470 17.72 -0.97 -31.90
C ARG A 470 17.21 -2.36 -32.26
N LYS A 471 18.08 -3.39 -32.26
CA LYS A 471 17.70 -4.79 -32.48
C LYS A 471 17.51 -5.57 -31.17
N GLN A 472 17.85 -4.97 -30.02
CA GLN A 472 17.85 -5.63 -28.71
C GLN A 472 16.71 -5.12 -27.80
N MET A 473 15.58 -4.72 -28.39
CA MET A 473 14.37 -4.32 -27.68
C MET A 473 13.19 -5.09 -28.27
N LYS A 474 12.33 -5.64 -27.40
CA LYS A 474 11.09 -6.32 -27.81
C LYS A 474 9.90 -5.76 -27.03
N LEU A 475 8.79 -5.57 -27.73
CA LEU A 475 7.53 -5.11 -27.15
C LEU A 475 6.59 -6.29 -27.02
N PHE A 476 6.01 -6.46 -25.84
CA PHE A 476 4.95 -7.42 -25.56
C PHE A 476 3.64 -6.67 -25.27
N PRO A 477 2.48 -7.20 -25.69
CA PRO A 477 2.34 -8.36 -26.57
C PRO A 477 2.71 -8.02 -28.02
N ASP A 478 3.20 -9.02 -28.77
CA ASP A 478 3.56 -8.85 -30.19
C ASP A 478 2.35 -8.51 -31.08
N ASP A 479 1.14 -8.82 -30.61
CA ASP A 479 -0.12 -8.59 -31.31
C ASP A 479 -1.11 -7.90 -30.38
N ASP A 480 -1.70 -6.79 -30.84
CA ASP A 480 -2.71 -6.02 -30.09
C ASP A 480 -3.98 -6.86 -29.83
N SER A 481 -4.20 -7.95 -30.57
CA SER A 481 -5.31 -8.89 -30.34
C SER A 481 -5.18 -9.68 -29.03
N LYS A 482 -3.99 -9.72 -28.41
CA LYS A 482 -3.71 -10.49 -27.19
C LYS A 482 -4.11 -9.76 -25.90
N GLY A 483 -4.74 -8.58 -26.03
CA GLY A 483 -5.18 -7.76 -24.91
C GLY A 483 -4.11 -6.79 -24.42
N ARG A 484 -4.48 -5.92 -23.48
CA ARG A 484 -3.58 -4.95 -22.86
C ARG A 484 -2.95 -5.54 -21.60
N ILE A 485 -1.65 -5.35 -21.43
CA ILE A 485 -0.94 -5.78 -20.23
C ILE A 485 -1.24 -4.81 -19.10
N LEU A 486 -1.71 -5.33 -17.96
CA LEU A 486 -2.02 -4.55 -16.76
C LEU A 486 -0.91 -4.62 -15.71
N CYS A 487 -0.16 -5.72 -15.70
CA CYS A 487 0.92 -5.94 -14.75
C CYS A 487 2.00 -6.86 -15.32
N HIS A 488 3.20 -6.74 -14.79
CA HIS A 488 4.32 -7.61 -15.12
C HIS A 488 5.21 -7.83 -13.91
N ALA A 489 6.02 -8.88 -13.98
CA ALA A 489 7.08 -9.19 -13.04
C ALA A 489 8.23 -9.88 -13.79
N LEU A 490 9.46 -9.61 -13.36
CA LEU A 490 10.67 -10.13 -13.98
C LEU A 490 11.44 -10.96 -12.95
N THR A 491 11.74 -12.21 -13.29
CA THR A 491 12.65 -13.08 -12.52
C THR A 491 14.00 -13.16 -13.22
N ALA A 492 14.92 -14.00 -12.72
CA ALA A 492 16.20 -14.22 -13.36
C ALA A 492 16.07 -14.75 -14.80
N GLU A 493 15.09 -15.63 -15.05
CA GLU A 493 14.96 -16.36 -16.32
C GLU A 493 13.64 -16.07 -17.07
N PHE A 494 12.63 -15.54 -16.39
CA PHE A 494 11.27 -15.41 -16.93
C PHE A 494 10.70 -14.00 -16.79
N LEU A 495 9.96 -13.57 -17.82
CA LEU A 495 9.06 -12.43 -17.77
C LEU A 495 7.62 -12.95 -17.64
N TYR A 496 6.95 -12.56 -16.57
CA TYR A 496 5.53 -12.81 -16.35
C TYR A 496 4.72 -11.55 -16.61
N TYR A 497 3.59 -11.66 -17.29
CA TYR A 497 2.65 -10.55 -17.41
C TYR A 497 1.19 -11.00 -17.40
N GLY A 498 0.32 -10.15 -16.85
CA GLY A 498 -1.13 -10.32 -16.77
C GLY A 498 -1.86 -9.36 -17.70
N THR A 499 -2.93 -9.83 -18.35
CA THR A 499 -3.71 -9.06 -19.32
C THR A 499 -5.12 -8.71 -18.83
N ASP A 500 -5.73 -7.72 -19.46
CA ASP A 500 -7.15 -7.35 -19.30
C ASP A 500 -8.13 -8.46 -19.72
N LEU A 501 -7.71 -9.36 -20.60
CA LEU A 501 -8.48 -10.55 -20.99
C LEU A 501 -8.38 -11.70 -19.98
N GLY A 502 -7.62 -11.53 -18.89
CA GLY A 502 -7.45 -12.54 -17.85
C GLY A 502 -6.38 -13.58 -18.13
N ASN A 503 -5.53 -13.37 -19.14
CA ASN A 503 -4.41 -14.27 -19.41
C ASN A 503 -3.19 -13.91 -18.57
N VAL A 504 -2.54 -14.93 -18.04
CA VAL A 504 -1.22 -14.87 -17.40
C VAL A 504 -0.22 -15.58 -18.32
N VAL A 505 0.72 -14.82 -18.88
CA VAL A 505 1.69 -15.32 -19.86
C VAL A 505 3.08 -15.36 -19.23
N CYS A 506 3.81 -16.45 -19.50
CA CYS A 506 5.20 -16.64 -19.12
C CYS A 506 6.07 -16.63 -20.38
N VAL A 507 7.08 -15.77 -20.41
CA VAL A 507 8.05 -15.61 -21.49
C VAL A 507 9.44 -15.98 -20.97
N LEU A 508 10.16 -16.82 -21.71
CA LEU A 508 11.54 -17.17 -21.42
C LEU A 508 12.48 -16.05 -21.94
N LEU A 509 13.41 -15.61 -21.10
CA LEU A 509 14.31 -14.48 -21.42
C LEU A 509 15.47 -14.85 -22.36
N GLU A 510 15.86 -16.12 -22.44
CA GLU A 510 16.92 -16.56 -23.37
C GLU A 510 16.47 -16.41 -24.84
N ASP A 511 15.25 -16.86 -25.16
CA ASP A 511 14.73 -16.89 -26.53
C ASP A 511 13.67 -15.80 -26.82
N TRP A 512 13.20 -15.09 -25.78
CA TRP A 512 12.07 -14.14 -25.85
C TRP A 512 10.77 -14.74 -26.37
N GLU A 513 10.56 -16.04 -26.14
CA GLU A 513 9.39 -16.79 -26.56
C GLU A 513 8.42 -17.07 -25.40
N THR A 514 7.13 -17.12 -25.72
CA THR A 514 6.07 -17.47 -24.76
C THR A 514 6.08 -18.98 -24.50
N VAL A 515 6.37 -19.39 -23.26
CA VAL A 515 6.43 -20.80 -22.86
C VAL A 515 5.09 -21.30 -22.36
N ASN A 516 4.36 -20.47 -21.59
CA ASN A 516 3.11 -20.87 -20.98
C ASN A 516 2.08 -19.74 -21.00
N ASN A 517 0.81 -20.10 -21.14
CA ASN A 517 -0.32 -19.19 -21.11
C ASN A 517 -1.46 -19.81 -20.29
N PHE A 518 -1.83 -19.16 -19.20
CA PHE A 518 -2.94 -19.55 -18.35
C PHE A 518 -4.09 -18.56 -18.52
N SER A 519 -5.27 -19.05 -18.90
CA SER A 519 -6.47 -18.23 -19.07
C SER A 519 -7.34 -18.24 -17.81
N HIS A 520 -7.61 -17.06 -17.26
CA HIS A 520 -8.56 -16.83 -16.17
C HIS A 520 -9.81 -16.07 -16.68
N SER A 521 -10.95 -16.24 -16.01
CA SER A 521 -12.22 -15.62 -16.43
C SER A 521 -12.31 -14.11 -16.17
N VAL A 522 -11.41 -13.56 -15.36
CA VAL A 522 -11.38 -12.16 -14.93
C VAL A 522 -10.01 -11.58 -15.28
N SER A 523 -9.95 -10.27 -15.56
CA SER A 523 -8.71 -9.53 -15.78
C SER A 523 -7.72 -9.70 -14.63
N VAL A 524 -6.43 -9.80 -14.97
CA VAL A 524 -5.35 -10.00 -13.99
C VAL A 524 -4.68 -8.67 -13.69
N ARG A 525 -4.82 -8.20 -12.44
CA ARG A 525 -4.37 -6.88 -12.00
C ARG A 525 -2.93 -6.88 -11.50
N LYS A 526 -2.48 -7.95 -10.82
CA LYS A 526 -1.12 -8.07 -10.29
C LYS A 526 -0.60 -9.51 -10.37
N VAL A 527 0.71 -9.66 -10.54
CA VAL A 527 1.42 -10.94 -10.60
C VAL A 527 2.65 -10.91 -9.70
N PHE A 528 2.91 -12.01 -8.98
CA PHE A 528 3.97 -12.14 -7.97
C PHE A 528 4.66 -13.50 -8.10
N PRO A 529 5.75 -13.61 -8.87
CA PRO A 529 6.48 -14.87 -9.03
C PRO A 529 7.34 -15.14 -7.79
N ASP A 530 7.58 -16.43 -7.52
CA ASP A 530 8.61 -16.83 -6.57
C ASP A 530 10.01 -16.50 -7.13
N PRO A 531 11.06 -16.41 -6.28
CA PRO A 531 12.41 -16.06 -6.74
C PRO A 531 12.97 -16.99 -7.83
N ASN A 532 12.50 -18.25 -7.85
CA ASN A 532 12.87 -19.25 -8.85
C ASN A 532 12.01 -19.22 -10.13
N GLY A 533 10.94 -18.42 -10.18
CA GLY A 533 10.00 -18.36 -11.29
C GLY A 533 9.21 -19.66 -11.54
N THR A 534 9.13 -20.57 -10.57
CA THR A 534 8.36 -21.82 -10.64
C THR A 534 6.89 -21.64 -10.25
N TRP A 535 6.63 -20.77 -9.26
CA TRP A 535 5.29 -20.51 -8.73
C TRP A 535 4.96 -19.04 -8.91
N LEU A 536 3.68 -18.76 -9.13
CA LEU A 536 3.20 -17.40 -9.33
C LEU A 536 1.88 -17.24 -8.61
N VAL A 537 1.77 -16.19 -7.79
CA VAL A 537 0.50 -15.74 -7.24
C VAL A 537 0.02 -14.57 -8.07
N PHE A 538 -1.25 -14.55 -8.45
CA PHE A 538 -1.85 -13.42 -9.14
C PHE A 538 -3.14 -12.96 -8.45
N ILE A 539 -3.44 -11.67 -8.60
CA ILE A 539 -4.65 -11.04 -8.06
C ILE A 539 -5.50 -10.57 -9.23
N ASP A 540 -6.77 -10.97 -9.24
CA ASP A 540 -7.75 -10.54 -10.24
C ASP A 540 -8.33 -9.14 -9.94
N ASP A 541 -9.12 -8.60 -10.85
CA ASP A 541 -9.77 -7.28 -10.68
C ASP A 541 -10.90 -7.29 -9.63
N LYS A 542 -11.35 -8.47 -9.19
CA LYS A 542 -12.28 -8.63 -8.06
C LYS A 542 -11.54 -8.74 -6.71
N ASN A 543 -10.23 -8.51 -6.69
CA ASN A 543 -9.33 -8.67 -5.55
C ASN A 543 -9.30 -10.10 -4.97
N GLY A 544 -9.56 -11.12 -5.78
CA GLY A 544 -9.35 -12.52 -5.46
C GLY A 544 -7.90 -12.94 -5.75
N GLY A 545 -7.31 -13.73 -4.85
CA GLY A 545 -5.95 -14.25 -4.97
C GLY A 545 -5.92 -15.71 -5.43
N PHE A 546 -5.07 -15.99 -6.42
CA PHE A 546 -4.96 -17.31 -7.05
C PHE A 546 -3.49 -17.72 -7.20
N LEU A 547 -3.23 -19.03 -7.14
CA LEU A 547 -1.93 -19.60 -7.50
C LEU A 547 -1.95 -19.99 -8.98
N PHE A 548 -0.80 -19.98 -9.66
CA PHE A 548 -0.62 -20.42 -11.04
C PHE A 548 -0.63 -21.97 -11.18
N SER A 549 -1.65 -22.56 -10.57
CA SER A 549 -2.04 -23.97 -10.50
C SER A 549 -3.53 -23.93 -10.12
N PRO A 550 -4.39 -24.91 -10.48
CA PRO A 550 -5.85 -24.80 -10.28
C PRO A 550 -6.36 -24.69 -8.83
N ALA A 551 -5.49 -24.45 -7.85
CA ALA A 551 -5.82 -24.24 -6.45
C ALA A 551 -6.05 -22.75 -6.13
N ASN A 552 -7.21 -22.45 -5.53
CA ASN A 552 -7.54 -21.14 -4.97
C ASN A 552 -6.81 -20.90 -3.64
N LEU A 553 -6.50 -19.65 -3.32
CA LEU A 553 -5.96 -19.29 -2.01
C LEU A 553 -7.08 -19.24 -0.96
N PRO A 554 -6.95 -19.96 0.17
CA PRO A 554 -7.97 -19.95 1.22
C PRO A 554 -7.98 -18.62 1.97
N ASN A 555 -9.18 -18.12 2.31
CA ASN A 555 -9.39 -16.93 3.14
C ASN A 555 -8.63 -15.68 2.67
N PHE A 556 -8.55 -15.46 1.36
CA PHE A 556 -7.91 -14.28 0.79
C PHE A 556 -8.82 -13.05 0.94
N SER A 557 -8.34 -12.02 1.65
CA SER A 557 -9.08 -10.78 1.87
C SER A 557 -9.06 -9.89 0.61
N PRO A 558 -10.17 -9.23 0.23
CA PRO A 558 -10.20 -8.31 -0.91
C PRO A 558 -9.41 -7.02 -0.68
N THR A 559 -8.88 -6.80 0.53
CA THR A 559 -8.04 -5.66 0.92
C THR A 559 -6.56 -5.88 0.66
N ILE A 560 -6.15 -7.08 0.22
CA ILE A 560 -4.75 -7.40 -0.05
C ILE A 560 -4.20 -6.57 -1.20
N THR A 561 -3.12 -5.86 -0.92
CA THR A 561 -2.48 -4.96 -1.87
C THR A 561 -1.26 -5.59 -2.54
N GLY A 562 -0.59 -6.55 -1.89
CA GLY A 562 0.60 -7.20 -2.46
C GLY A 562 0.96 -8.54 -1.82
N VAL A 563 1.91 -9.24 -2.47
CA VAL A 563 2.45 -10.53 -2.02
C VAL A 563 3.98 -10.50 -2.08
N LEU A 564 4.64 -11.06 -1.06
CA LEU A 564 6.09 -11.25 -0.97
C LEU A 564 6.42 -12.72 -0.70
N TRP A 565 7.30 -13.30 -1.50
CA TRP A 565 7.82 -14.65 -1.27
C TRP A 565 9.02 -14.64 -0.32
N ASP A 566 9.21 -15.72 0.45
CA ASP A 566 10.41 -15.85 1.30
C ASP A 566 11.66 -16.03 0.41
N ASN A 567 12.67 -15.21 0.65
CA ASN A 567 13.96 -15.30 -0.04
C ASN A 567 14.93 -16.28 0.66
N TRP A 568 14.53 -16.89 1.77
CA TRP A 568 15.34 -17.91 2.45
C TRP A 568 15.39 -19.22 1.65
N HIS A 569 16.60 -19.72 1.40
CA HIS A 569 16.84 -20.88 0.54
C HIS A 569 16.21 -22.19 1.03
N ALA A 570 15.97 -22.33 2.34
CA ALA A 570 15.35 -23.52 2.90
C ALA A 570 13.81 -23.52 2.77
N ASP A 571 13.18 -22.34 2.69
CA ASP A 571 11.72 -22.17 2.78
C ASP A 571 11.07 -21.99 1.41
N LYS A 572 11.23 -23.01 0.57
CA LYS A 572 10.68 -22.98 -0.79
C LYS A 572 9.17 -23.19 -0.80
N GLY A 573 8.42 -22.10 -0.83
CA GLY A 573 6.96 -22.09 -0.97
C GLY A 573 6.20 -21.31 0.10
N VAL A 574 6.90 -20.58 0.97
CA VAL A 574 6.26 -19.68 1.94
C VAL A 574 6.17 -18.28 1.34
N PHE A 575 5.00 -17.65 1.47
CA PHE A 575 4.79 -16.27 1.05
C PHE A 575 3.88 -15.54 2.03
N VAL A 576 3.94 -14.21 1.99
CA VAL A 576 3.11 -13.33 2.79
C VAL A 576 2.27 -12.47 1.85
N ALA A 577 0.96 -12.49 2.05
CA ALA A 577 0.06 -11.53 1.44
C ALA A 577 -0.24 -10.42 2.46
N PHE A 578 -0.20 -9.16 2.08
CA PHE A 578 -0.33 -8.05 3.02
C PHE A 578 -1.33 -6.99 2.56
N ASP A 579 -1.94 -6.36 3.56
CA ASP A 579 -2.81 -5.20 3.50
C ASP A 579 -2.08 -4.03 4.19
N ASP A 580 -2.73 -2.87 4.28
CA ASP A 580 -2.18 -1.72 5.01
C ASP A 580 -2.08 -1.97 6.54
N ASP A 581 -2.89 -2.90 7.09
CA ASP A 581 -2.99 -3.16 8.53
C ASP A 581 -2.45 -4.53 8.96
N LYS A 582 -2.39 -5.52 8.07
CA LYS A 582 -2.08 -6.92 8.43
C LYS A 582 -1.28 -7.63 7.34
N ALA A 583 -0.42 -8.55 7.77
CA ALA A 583 0.30 -9.50 6.93
C ALA A 583 -0.17 -10.93 7.24
N TYR A 584 -0.59 -11.66 6.21
CA TYR A 584 -1.06 -13.04 6.25
C TYR A 584 0.01 -13.99 5.71
N THR A 585 0.45 -14.94 6.51
CA THR A 585 1.47 -15.92 6.13
C THR A 585 0.81 -17.15 5.53
N TYR A 586 1.21 -17.52 4.31
CA TYR A 586 0.77 -18.71 3.60
C TYR A 586 1.94 -19.67 3.35
N ALA A 587 1.66 -20.96 3.41
CA ALA A 587 2.62 -22.01 3.11
C ALA A 587 2.09 -22.92 1.98
N LEU A 588 2.87 -23.08 0.92
CA LEU A 588 2.60 -24.00 -0.17
C LEU A 588 3.15 -25.39 0.16
N HIS A 589 2.25 -26.32 0.44
CA HIS A 589 2.58 -27.73 0.64
C HIS A 589 2.54 -28.45 -0.71
N LYS A 590 3.73 -28.65 -1.30
CA LYS A 590 3.90 -29.32 -2.61
C LYS A 590 3.44 -30.78 -2.61
N ARG A 591 3.58 -31.47 -1.47
CA ARG A 591 3.26 -32.89 -1.29
C ARG A 591 2.33 -33.01 -0.10
N THR A 592 1.07 -33.32 -0.37
CA THR A 592 0.10 -33.76 0.64
C THR A 592 -0.69 -34.93 0.08
N ILE A 593 -1.39 -35.65 0.96
CA ILE A 593 -2.31 -36.73 0.55
C ILE A 593 -3.43 -36.24 -0.38
N TYR A 594 -3.79 -34.96 -0.33
CA TYR A 594 -4.83 -34.33 -1.16
C TYR A 594 -4.27 -33.65 -2.42
N GLY A 595 -2.96 -33.73 -2.68
CA GLY A 595 -2.26 -32.98 -3.72
C GLY A 595 -1.67 -31.64 -3.24
N PRO A 596 -1.20 -30.77 -4.14
CA PRO A 596 -0.63 -29.48 -3.76
C PRO A 596 -1.69 -28.58 -3.12
N GLN A 597 -1.43 -28.06 -1.93
CA GLN A 597 -2.34 -27.17 -1.22
C GLN A 597 -1.62 -25.96 -0.64
N VAL A 598 -2.32 -24.84 -0.58
CA VAL A 598 -1.88 -23.64 0.14
C VAL A 598 -2.64 -23.56 1.45
N VAL A 599 -1.92 -23.39 2.56
CA VAL A 599 -2.50 -23.28 3.90
C VAL A 599 -2.21 -21.90 4.47
N LEU A 600 -3.20 -21.29 5.11
CA LEU A 600 -3.03 -20.06 5.89
C LEU A 600 -2.50 -20.41 7.28
N VAL A 601 -1.28 -19.95 7.59
CA VAL A 601 -0.58 -20.25 8.86
C VAL A 601 -0.97 -19.27 9.97
N GLY A 602 -1.19 -18.01 9.62
CA GLY A 602 -1.59 -16.99 10.59
C GLY A 602 -1.50 -15.57 10.04
N SER A 603 -1.82 -14.61 10.91
CA SER A 603 -1.78 -13.17 10.59
C SER A 603 -0.95 -12.40 11.62
N THR A 604 -0.20 -11.40 11.16
CA THR A 604 0.54 -10.44 11.98
C THR A 604 0.01 -9.03 11.71
N ALA A 605 -0.23 -8.23 12.76
CA ALA A 605 -0.61 -6.84 12.61
C ALA A 605 0.62 -5.99 12.20
N LEU A 606 0.46 -5.14 11.19
CA LEU A 606 1.44 -4.16 10.77
C LEU A 606 1.15 -2.82 11.46
N LEU A 607 2.18 -2.00 11.65
CA LEU A 607 1.98 -0.64 12.16
C LEU A 607 1.52 0.27 11.01
N TYR A 608 0.73 1.30 11.35
CA TYR A 608 0.24 2.28 10.39
C TYR A 608 1.37 2.84 9.53
N SER A 609 1.14 2.92 8.21
CA SER A 609 2.08 3.49 7.22
C SER A 609 3.42 2.76 7.06
N GLN A 610 3.46 1.46 7.32
CA GLN A 610 4.58 0.59 6.97
C GLN A 610 4.29 -0.16 5.67
N ARG A 611 5.20 -0.07 4.69
CA ARG A 611 5.10 -0.81 3.43
C ARG A 611 6.10 -1.97 3.44
N PRO A 612 5.67 -3.24 3.43
CA PRO A 612 6.56 -4.39 3.30
C PRO A 612 7.32 -4.37 1.97
N LEU A 613 8.63 -4.59 2.00
CA LEU A 613 9.50 -4.65 0.82
C LEU A 613 10.18 -6.02 0.66
N LEU A 614 10.68 -6.60 1.75
CA LEU A 614 11.39 -7.88 1.73
C LEU A 614 10.82 -8.81 2.78
N PHE A 615 10.66 -10.08 2.41
CA PHE A 615 10.40 -11.17 3.33
C PHE A 615 11.60 -12.14 3.32
N TYR A 616 12.21 -12.31 4.49
CA TYR A 616 13.36 -13.18 4.66
C TYR A 616 13.32 -13.88 6.02
N ASN A 617 13.30 -15.21 6.00
CA ASN A 617 13.45 -16.06 7.18
C ASN A 617 12.50 -15.69 8.36
N GLY A 618 11.25 -15.32 8.05
CA GLY A 618 10.26 -14.95 9.07
C GLY A 618 10.24 -13.48 9.46
N GLU A 619 11.05 -12.65 8.81
CA GLU A 619 11.16 -11.21 9.06
C GLU A 619 10.70 -10.42 7.83
N LEU A 620 9.84 -9.43 8.06
CA LEU A 620 9.44 -8.46 7.06
C LEU A 620 10.23 -7.17 7.24
N THR A 621 11.04 -6.80 6.25
CA THR A 621 11.64 -5.47 6.18
C THR A 621 10.64 -4.53 5.53
N CYS A 622 10.15 -3.56 6.30
CA CYS A 622 9.17 -2.57 5.87
C CYS A 622 9.82 -1.19 5.74
N GLN A 623 9.49 -0.44 4.69
CA GLN A 623 9.79 0.98 4.60
C GLN A 623 8.81 1.76 5.47
N THR A 624 9.29 2.79 6.17
CA THR A 624 8.46 3.75 6.92
C THR A 624 8.38 5.08 6.18
N THR A 625 7.39 5.91 6.51
CA THR A 625 7.23 7.27 5.94
C THR A 625 8.42 8.20 6.22
N SER A 626 9.34 7.79 7.10
CA SER A 626 10.57 8.53 7.38
C SER A 626 11.73 8.19 6.45
N GLY A 627 11.51 7.36 5.42
CA GLY A 627 12.57 6.87 4.53
C GLY A 627 13.50 5.86 5.17
N LYS A 628 13.14 5.28 6.32
CA LYS A 628 13.94 4.25 7.02
C LYS A 628 13.31 2.88 6.87
N THR A 629 14.11 1.84 7.04
CA THR A 629 13.63 0.46 7.12
C THR A 629 13.38 0.05 8.57
N SER A 630 12.29 -0.66 8.82
CA SER A 630 11.95 -1.30 10.10
C SER A 630 11.79 -2.80 9.88
N GLU A 631 12.32 -3.61 10.79
CA GLU A 631 12.11 -5.06 10.78
C GLU A 631 10.89 -5.41 11.63
N VAL A 632 9.99 -6.20 11.07
CA VAL A 632 8.82 -6.75 11.76
C VAL A 632 8.93 -8.27 11.73
N VAL A 633 9.06 -8.86 12.91
CA VAL A 633 9.08 -10.33 13.04
C VAL A 633 7.65 -10.82 12.98
N LEU A 634 7.38 -11.76 12.08
CA LEU A 634 6.06 -12.38 11.97
C LEU A 634 5.77 -13.22 13.20
N HIS A 635 4.53 -13.14 13.71
CA HIS A 635 4.08 -13.98 14.83
C HIS A 635 4.25 -15.47 14.50
N THR A 636 4.00 -15.84 13.24
CA THR A 636 4.17 -17.22 12.75
C THR A 636 5.61 -17.73 12.79
N HIS A 637 6.60 -16.85 12.93
CA HIS A 637 8.03 -17.18 12.96
C HIS A 637 8.70 -16.80 14.29
N SER A 638 7.91 -16.41 15.28
CA SER A 638 8.36 -16.00 16.63
C SER A 638 9.23 -17.06 17.31
N PHE A 639 9.00 -18.35 17.04
CA PHE A 639 9.78 -19.46 17.58
C PHE A 639 11.26 -19.44 17.18
N LEU A 640 11.64 -18.78 16.07
CA LEU A 640 13.03 -18.73 15.60
C LEU A 640 13.91 -17.78 16.43
N LYS A 641 13.30 -16.75 17.03
CA LYS A 641 14.02 -15.70 17.79
C LYS A 641 13.85 -15.82 19.30
N THR A 642 12.99 -16.71 19.77
CA THR A 642 12.73 -16.86 21.20
C THR A 642 13.87 -17.63 21.87
N SER A 643 14.53 -17.01 22.85
CA SER A 643 15.56 -17.70 23.65
C SER A 643 14.93 -18.82 24.49
N PRO A 644 15.62 -19.96 24.68
CA PRO A 644 15.13 -21.12 25.44
C PRO A 644 14.54 -20.78 26.82
N ASP A 645 15.03 -19.70 27.45
CA ASP A 645 14.60 -19.28 28.80
C ASP A 645 13.19 -18.64 28.89
N LYS A 646 12.60 -18.15 27.79
CA LYS A 646 11.26 -17.51 27.79
C LYS A 646 10.12 -18.49 27.51
N LEU A 647 10.41 -19.74 27.16
CA LEU A 647 9.43 -20.77 26.79
C LEU A 647 8.70 -21.39 27.99
N LYS A 648 8.99 -20.95 29.22
CA LYS A 648 8.44 -21.50 30.46
C LYS A 648 7.08 -20.93 30.88
N ASP A 649 6.63 -19.81 30.29
CA ASP A 649 5.55 -19.02 30.89
C ASP A 649 4.13 -19.27 30.33
N SER A 650 3.93 -20.03 29.24
CA SER A 650 2.57 -20.49 28.86
C SER A 650 2.54 -21.72 27.92
N PRO A 651 1.96 -22.87 28.34
CA PRO A 651 1.86 -24.09 27.51
C PRO A 651 1.03 -23.93 26.22
N SER A 652 0.04 -23.04 26.22
CA SER A 652 -0.88 -22.82 25.09
C SER A 652 -0.29 -21.99 23.95
N GLU A 653 0.71 -21.14 24.22
CA GLU A 653 1.41 -20.39 23.19
C GLU A 653 2.47 -21.27 22.52
N LEU A 654 3.08 -22.17 23.29
CA LEU A 654 4.03 -23.17 22.79
C LEU A 654 3.38 -24.11 21.77
N SER A 655 2.19 -24.64 22.07
CA SER A 655 1.48 -25.53 21.14
C SER A 655 1.13 -24.83 19.82
N LYS A 656 0.74 -23.54 19.87
CA LYS A 656 0.51 -22.72 18.68
C LYS A 656 1.78 -22.51 17.87
N GLN A 657 2.89 -22.12 18.51
CA GLN A 657 4.16 -21.91 17.82
C GLN A 657 4.67 -23.18 17.12
N ILE A 658 4.47 -24.36 17.73
CA ILE A 658 4.84 -25.64 17.11
C ILE A 658 3.90 -26.01 15.97
N SER A 659 2.59 -25.79 16.12
CA SER A 659 1.65 -25.99 15.00
C SER A 659 2.01 -25.12 13.79
N GLN A 660 2.46 -23.88 14.02
CA GLN A 660 2.95 -22.99 12.97
C GLN A 660 4.27 -23.49 12.38
N ALA A 661 5.21 -23.96 13.20
CA ALA A 661 6.47 -24.54 12.73
C ALA A 661 6.27 -25.81 11.88
N LEU A 662 5.26 -26.63 12.19
CA LEU A 662 4.84 -27.79 11.38
C LEU A 662 4.30 -27.36 10.03
N GLN A 663 3.38 -26.39 10.02
CA GLN A 663 2.81 -25.85 8.79
C GLN A 663 3.88 -25.18 7.91
N LEU A 664 4.89 -24.55 8.52
CA LEU A 664 6.04 -23.99 7.81
C LEU A 664 7.11 -25.04 7.45
N LYS A 665 6.94 -26.30 7.86
CA LYS A 665 7.91 -27.41 7.68
C LYS A 665 9.31 -27.15 8.25
N ARG A 666 9.44 -26.30 9.28
CA ARG A 666 10.75 -25.90 9.87
C ARG A 666 11.25 -26.79 11.02
N LEU A 667 10.54 -27.84 11.40
CA LEU A 667 10.80 -28.68 12.59
C LEU A 667 12.00 -29.66 12.49
N VAL A 668 13.01 -29.36 11.67
CA VAL A 668 14.10 -30.31 11.38
C VAL A 668 15.32 -30.13 12.31
N SER A 669 15.38 -29.08 13.14
CA SER A 669 16.53 -28.88 14.04
C SER A 669 16.40 -29.66 15.36
N GLN A 670 17.45 -30.39 15.70
CA GLN A 670 17.57 -31.27 16.88
C GLN A 670 17.28 -30.54 18.21
N SER A 671 17.48 -29.21 18.26
CA SER A 671 17.18 -28.35 19.42
C SER A 671 15.68 -28.13 19.65
N SER A 672 14.84 -28.23 18.62
CA SER A 672 13.38 -28.09 18.76
C SER A 672 12.71 -29.34 19.34
N LEU A 673 13.34 -30.51 19.21
CA LEU A 673 12.87 -31.79 19.76
C LEU A 673 13.03 -31.87 21.28
N GLU A 674 14.00 -31.18 21.89
CA GLU A 674 14.18 -31.15 23.35
C GLU A 674 13.06 -30.38 24.05
N THR A 675 12.51 -29.35 23.39
CA THR A 675 11.32 -28.61 23.85
C THR A 675 10.06 -29.48 23.80
N LEU A 676 10.07 -30.59 23.05
CA LEU A 676 8.94 -31.51 22.97
C LEU A 676 8.78 -32.45 24.19
N SER A 677 9.67 -32.38 25.17
CA SER A 677 9.57 -33.20 26.39
C SER A 677 8.41 -32.82 27.32
N CYS A 678 7.69 -31.72 27.05
CA CYS A 678 6.60 -31.19 27.89
C CYS A 678 5.17 -31.44 27.36
N PHE A 679 4.99 -32.23 26.30
CA PHE A 679 3.69 -32.39 25.62
C PHE A 679 2.73 -33.41 26.27
N ASN A 680 1.43 -33.13 26.14
CA ASN A 680 0.37 -34.09 26.41
C ASN A 680 0.22 -35.09 25.25
N GLU A 681 -0.35 -36.28 25.50
CA GLU A 681 -0.57 -37.30 24.46
C GLU A 681 -1.43 -36.81 23.28
N ALA A 682 -2.36 -35.87 23.52
CA ALA A 682 -3.24 -35.33 22.49
C ALA A 682 -2.48 -34.49 21.45
N ASP A 683 -1.53 -33.67 21.89
CA ASP A 683 -0.71 -32.81 21.02
C ASP A 683 0.21 -33.66 20.14
N TRP A 684 0.80 -34.72 20.71
CA TRP A 684 1.59 -35.70 19.96
C TRP A 684 0.78 -36.39 18.85
N ALA A 685 -0.49 -36.70 19.11
CA ALA A 685 -1.36 -37.29 18.11
C ALA A 685 -1.71 -36.32 16.97
N GLU A 686 -1.90 -35.03 17.27
CA GLU A 686 -2.17 -33.99 16.26
C GLU A 686 -0.95 -33.70 15.39
N ILE A 687 0.22 -33.55 16.01
CA ILE A 687 1.51 -33.37 15.32
C ILE A 687 1.79 -34.58 14.42
N GLY A 688 1.60 -35.79 14.94
CA GLY A 688 1.74 -37.03 14.17
C GLY A 688 0.82 -37.07 12.95
N ARG A 689 -0.46 -36.73 13.12
CA ARG A 689 -1.43 -36.65 12.00
C ARG A 689 -1.01 -35.62 10.95
N ALA A 690 -0.57 -34.43 11.36
CA ALA A 690 -0.11 -33.40 10.42
C ALA A 690 1.08 -33.88 9.57
N CYS A 691 2.05 -34.60 10.18
CA CYS A 691 3.16 -35.17 9.43
C CYS A 691 2.71 -36.22 8.40
N LEU A 692 1.69 -37.03 8.70
CA LEU A 692 1.12 -37.98 7.75
C LEU A 692 0.46 -37.26 6.56
N ILE A 693 -0.34 -36.21 6.83
CA ILE A 693 -1.01 -35.40 5.81
C ILE A 693 0.02 -34.78 4.85
N HIS A 694 1.13 -34.27 5.38
CA HIS A 694 2.21 -33.65 4.61
C HIS A 694 3.23 -34.63 4.02
N MET A 695 2.99 -35.94 4.15
CA MET A 695 3.86 -37.02 3.67
C MET A 695 5.29 -37.01 4.23
N GLU A 696 5.50 -36.48 5.43
CA GLU A 696 6.80 -36.43 6.12
C GLU A 696 7.02 -37.69 6.96
N VAL A 697 7.23 -38.83 6.29
CA VAL A 697 7.28 -40.17 6.92
C VAL A 697 8.40 -40.26 7.98
N GLU A 698 9.57 -39.68 7.72
CA GLU A 698 10.71 -39.78 8.64
C GLU A 698 10.47 -39.01 9.94
N LEU A 699 9.91 -37.80 9.82
CA LEU A 699 9.54 -36.98 10.97
C LEU A 699 8.39 -37.63 11.75
N ALA A 700 7.39 -38.19 11.05
CA ALA A 700 6.30 -38.94 11.67
C ALA A 700 6.83 -40.13 12.49
N ILE A 701 7.82 -40.88 11.98
CA ILE A 701 8.45 -41.98 12.74
C ILE A 701 9.09 -41.48 14.04
N GLN A 702 9.80 -40.35 14.00
CA GLN A 702 10.44 -39.77 15.19
C GLN A 702 9.39 -39.35 16.23
N ILE A 703 8.34 -38.65 15.78
CA ILE A 703 7.23 -38.19 16.63
C ILE A 703 6.52 -39.39 17.28
N TYR A 704 6.15 -40.40 16.49
CA TYR A 704 5.43 -41.55 17.03
C TYR A 704 6.29 -42.40 17.97
N ARG A 705 7.63 -42.43 17.78
CA ARG A 705 8.57 -43.03 18.74
C ARG A 705 8.56 -42.28 20.07
N MET A 706 8.56 -40.95 20.05
CA MET A 706 8.49 -40.13 21.26
C MET A 706 7.14 -40.26 21.97
N SER A 707 6.04 -40.38 21.22
CA SER A 707 4.69 -40.61 21.77
C SER A 707 4.46 -42.01 22.35
N GLY A 708 5.37 -42.98 22.12
CA GLY A 708 5.19 -44.37 22.54
C GLY A 708 4.26 -45.23 21.66
N ASN A 709 3.80 -44.73 20.50
CA ASN A 709 2.95 -45.49 19.58
C ASN A 709 3.76 -46.43 18.68
N VAL A 710 4.14 -47.58 19.23
CA VAL A 710 4.98 -48.59 18.55
C VAL A 710 4.31 -49.14 17.28
N GLY A 711 2.99 -49.31 17.27
CA GLY A 711 2.25 -49.86 16.13
C GLY A 711 2.35 -48.96 14.88
N MET A 712 2.19 -47.65 15.06
CA MET A 712 2.33 -46.68 13.97
C MET A 712 3.78 -46.61 13.47
N VAL A 713 4.76 -46.68 14.37
CA VAL A 713 6.18 -46.69 14.00
C VAL A 713 6.52 -47.88 13.10
N LEU A 714 6.08 -49.09 13.45
CA LEU A 714 6.31 -50.28 12.64
C LEU A 714 5.63 -50.17 11.26
N SER A 715 4.41 -49.62 11.23
CA SER A 715 3.65 -49.41 10.00
C SER A 715 4.34 -48.40 9.09
N LEU A 716 4.80 -47.26 9.62
CA LEU A 716 5.53 -46.24 8.86
C LEU A 716 6.91 -46.73 8.40
N GLN A 717 7.59 -47.55 9.20
CA GLN A 717 8.86 -48.17 8.80
C GLN A 717 8.68 -49.14 7.62
N SER A 718 7.52 -49.79 7.50
CA SER A 718 7.26 -50.71 6.39
C SER A 718 7.08 -50.03 5.04
N ILE A 719 6.59 -48.79 5.05
CA ILE A 719 6.41 -47.96 3.85
C ILE A 719 7.61 -47.04 3.59
N LYS A 720 8.62 -47.07 4.48
CA LYS A 720 9.85 -46.29 4.33
C LYS A 720 10.64 -46.81 3.12
N GLY A 721 10.64 -46.03 2.04
CA GLY A 721 11.34 -46.35 0.78
C GLY A 721 10.42 -46.49 -0.45
N ILE A 722 9.11 -46.27 -0.31
CA ILE A 722 8.21 -46.21 -1.48
C ILE A 722 8.47 -44.89 -2.22
N GLU A 723 8.89 -44.97 -3.48
CA GLU A 723 9.14 -43.81 -4.34
C GLU A 723 7.87 -43.30 -5.06
N ASP A 724 6.90 -44.19 -5.32
CA ASP A 724 5.63 -43.82 -5.93
C ASP A 724 4.79 -42.97 -4.96
N LYS A 725 4.57 -41.71 -5.36
CA LYS A 725 3.85 -40.71 -4.58
C LYS A 725 2.41 -41.11 -4.29
N ASN A 726 1.70 -41.66 -5.27
CA ASN A 726 0.28 -42.00 -5.13
C ASN A 726 0.12 -43.24 -4.25
N LEU A 727 1.03 -44.21 -4.39
CA LEU A 727 1.06 -45.40 -3.53
C LEU A 727 1.37 -45.02 -2.07
N LEU A 728 2.38 -44.17 -1.86
CA LEU A 728 2.73 -43.68 -0.53
C LEU A 728 1.59 -42.87 0.09
N ALA A 729 0.99 -41.96 -0.67
CA ALA A 729 -0.15 -41.16 -0.22
C ALA A 729 -1.37 -42.06 0.12
N GLY A 730 -1.61 -43.12 -0.65
CA GLY A 730 -2.65 -44.11 -0.36
C GLY A 730 -2.45 -44.81 0.99
N HIS A 731 -1.23 -45.27 1.29
CA HIS A 731 -0.91 -45.86 2.60
C HIS A 731 -1.04 -44.87 3.76
N LEU A 732 -0.64 -43.61 3.55
CA LEU A 732 -0.77 -42.57 4.57
C LEU A 732 -2.23 -42.17 4.81
N ALA A 733 -3.05 -42.06 3.75
CA ALA A 733 -4.48 -41.81 3.85
C ALA A 733 -5.20 -42.95 4.59
N MET A 734 -4.78 -44.20 4.37
CA MET A 734 -5.29 -45.36 5.11
C MET A 734 -4.95 -45.26 6.61
N PHE A 735 -3.75 -44.80 7.00
CA PHE A 735 -3.40 -44.58 8.41
C PHE A 735 -4.16 -43.43 9.08
N LEU A 736 -4.77 -42.54 8.28
CA LEU A 736 -5.64 -41.46 8.72
C LEU A 736 -7.14 -41.85 8.67
N ASP A 737 -7.43 -43.12 8.41
CA ASP A 737 -8.79 -43.66 8.24
C ASP A 737 -9.59 -43.07 7.05
N GLU A 738 -8.91 -42.46 6.08
CA GLU A 738 -9.52 -41.91 4.86
C GLU A 738 -9.58 -42.95 3.73
N TYR A 739 -10.36 -44.01 3.92
CA TYR A 739 -10.37 -45.18 3.02
C TYR A 739 -10.83 -44.89 1.59
N ASN A 740 -11.69 -43.89 1.38
CA ASN A 740 -12.15 -43.51 0.04
C ASN A 740 -11.03 -42.81 -0.74
N LEU A 741 -10.36 -41.84 -0.12
CA LEU A 741 -9.20 -41.17 -0.72
C LEU A 741 -8.08 -42.18 -0.98
N ALA A 742 -7.81 -43.06 -0.01
CA ALA A 742 -6.80 -44.12 -0.16
C ALA A 742 -7.09 -45.02 -1.37
N GLN A 743 -8.36 -45.43 -1.57
CA GLN A 743 -8.76 -46.21 -2.74
C GLN A 743 -8.45 -45.48 -4.05
N ASP A 744 -8.85 -44.22 -4.18
CA ASP A 744 -8.64 -43.45 -5.40
C ASP A 744 -7.14 -43.24 -5.69
N LEU A 745 -6.36 -42.96 -4.64
CA LEU A 745 -4.91 -42.83 -4.73
C LEU A 745 -4.25 -44.15 -5.15
N TYR A 746 -4.65 -45.29 -4.58
CA TYR A 746 -4.15 -46.60 -5.00
C TYR A 746 -4.49 -46.92 -6.45
N LEU A 747 -5.72 -46.63 -6.89
CA LEU A 747 -6.13 -46.82 -8.28
C LEU A 747 -5.30 -45.98 -9.26
N SER A 748 -4.85 -44.78 -8.83
CA SER A 748 -3.97 -43.90 -9.61
C SER A 748 -2.47 -44.20 -9.46
N SER A 749 -2.11 -45.24 -8.69
CA SER A 749 -0.72 -45.61 -8.41
C SER A 749 -0.22 -46.75 -9.29
N SER A 750 1.06 -47.08 -9.16
CA SER A 750 1.70 -48.25 -9.78
C SER A 750 1.12 -49.60 -9.31
N CYS A 751 0.41 -49.64 -8.17
CA CYS A 751 -0.18 -50.86 -7.63
C CYS A 751 -1.68 -50.70 -7.27
N PRO A 752 -2.58 -50.71 -8.27
CA PRO A 752 -4.03 -50.64 -8.03
C PRO A 752 -4.60 -51.79 -7.19
N ALA A 753 -3.93 -52.95 -7.17
CA ALA A 753 -4.33 -54.11 -6.38
C ALA A 753 -4.36 -53.84 -4.86
N ALA A 754 -3.55 -52.88 -4.38
CA ALA A 754 -3.56 -52.47 -2.97
C ALA A 754 -4.93 -51.94 -2.51
N ALA A 755 -5.70 -51.31 -3.41
CA ALA A 755 -7.06 -50.84 -3.12
C ALA A 755 -8.01 -52.00 -2.79
N LEU A 756 -7.89 -53.10 -3.54
CA LEU A 756 -8.68 -54.32 -3.34
C LEU A 756 -8.33 -54.97 -2.01
N GLU A 757 -7.03 -55.14 -1.74
CA GLU A 757 -6.54 -55.74 -0.49
C GLU A 757 -7.01 -54.94 0.72
N MET A 758 -6.87 -53.61 0.68
CA MET A 758 -7.35 -52.72 1.73
C MET A 758 -8.85 -52.90 1.98
N ARG A 759 -9.70 -52.88 0.93
CA ARG A 759 -11.15 -53.04 1.10
C ARG A 759 -11.55 -54.41 1.64
N ARG A 760 -10.83 -55.47 1.24
CA ARG A 760 -11.01 -56.82 1.78
C ARG A 760 -10.64 -56.87 3.26
N ASP A 761 -9.50 -56.31 3.65
CA ASP A 761 -8.99 -56.36 5.01
C ASP A 761 -9.85 -55.51 5.98
N LEU A 762 -10.50 -54.46 5.48
CA LEU A 762 -11.52 -53.68 6.20
C LEU A 762 -12.91 -54.35 6.24
N LEU A 763 -13.08 -55.53 5.64
CA LEU A 763 -14.35 -56.25 5.51
C LEU A 763 -15.43 -55.48 4.72
N HIS A 764 -15.03 -54.56 3.84
CA HIS A 764 -15.94 -53.84 2.94
C HIS A 764 -16.24 -54.67 1.68
N TRP A 765 -16.89 -55.82 1.87
CA TRP A 765 -17.01 -56.90 0.89
C TRP A 765 -17.62 -56.48 -0.45
N ASP A 766 -18.68 -55.67 -0.48
CA ASP A 766 -19.31 -55.22 -1.73
C ASP A 766 -18.36 -54.38 -2.58
N SER A 767 -17.65 -53.45 -1.94
CA SER A 767 -16.64 -52.62 -2.62
C SER A 767 -15.45 -53.44 -3.10
N ALA A 768 -15.02 -54.43 -2.31
CA ALA A 768 -13.96 -55.36 -2.69
C ALA A 768 -14.37 -56.22 -3.89
N LEU A 769 -15.61 -56.73 -3.94
CA LEU A 769 -16.13 -57.49 -5.07
C LEU A 769 -16.27 -56.63 -6.34
N MET A 770 -16.67 -55.36 -6.21
CA MET A 770 -16.69 -54.42 -7.36
C MET A 770 -15.30 -54.14 -7.90
N LEU A 771 -14.32 -53.91 -7.02
CA LEU A 771 -12.92 -53.71 -7.41
C LEU A 771 -12.31 -54.99 -8.02
N ALA A 772 -12.60 -56.16 -7.46
CA ALA A 772 -12.12 -57.45 -7.95
C ALA A 772 -12.62 -57.72 -9.38
N LYS A 773 -13.88 -57.43 -9.68
CA LYS A 773 -14.43 -57.53 -11.06
C LYS A 773 -13.65 -56.70 -12.08
N ARG A 774 -13.09 -55.57 -11.67
CA ARG A 774 -12.38 -54.65 -12.57
C ARG A 774 -10.88 -54.93 -12.65
N LEU A 775 -10.27 -55.35 -11.55
CA LEU A 775 -8.82 -55.41 -11.39
C LEU A 775 -8.25 -56.84 -11.33
N ALA A 776 -9.00 -57.80 -10.76
CA ALA A 776 -8.52 -59.13 -10.43
C ALA A 776 -9.69 -60.11 -10.28
N GLU A 777 -10.27 -60.54 -11.40
CA GLU A 777 -11.45 -61.42 -11.42
C GLU A 777 -11.18 -62.77 -10.73
N GLU A 778 -9.92 -63.23 -10.74
CA GLU A 778 -9.47 -64.46 -10.10
C GLU A 778 -9.58 -64.44 -8.56
N GLN A 779 -9.65 -63.26 -7.95
CA GLN A 779 -9.82 -63.11 -6.49
C GLN A 779 -11.30 -63.23 -6.06
N ILE A 780 -12.27 -63.09 -6.98
CA ILE A 780 -13.71 -63.09 -6.69
C ILE A 780 -14.16 -64.34 -5.92
N PRO A 781 -13.74 -65.58 -6.27
CA PRO A 781 -14.15 -66.78 -5.54
C PRO A 781 -13.69 -66.77 -4.08
N PHE A 782 -12.49 -66.28 -3.82
CA PHE A 782 -11.91 -66.23 -2.48
C PHE A 782 -12.60 -65.17 -1.63
N ILE A 783 -12.81 -63.97 -2.17
CA ILE A 783 -13.51 -62.87 -1.49
C ILE A 783 -14.97 -63.25 -1.22
N SER A 784 -15.66 -63.88 -2.17
CA SER A 784 -17.05 -64.32 -1.99
C SER A 784 -17.17 -65.39 -0.90
N LYS A 785 -16.18 -66.27 -0.78
CA LYS A 785 -16.12 -67.27 0.29
C LYS A 785 -15.92 -66.62 1.66
N GLU A 786 -14.96 -65.71 1.79
CA GLU A 786 -14.72 -65.01 3.07
C GLU A 786 -15.91 -64.14 3.48
N TYR A 787 -16.57 -63.49 2.52
CA TYR A 787 -17.81 -62.75 2.77
C TYR A 787 -18.95 -63.66 3.25
N ALA A 788 -19.12 -64.83 2.62
CA ALA A 788 -20.13 -65.80 3.04
C ALA A 788 -19.88 -66.31 4.47
N VAL A 789 -18.63 -66.62 4.84
CA VAL A 789 -18.25 -67.01 6.22
C VAL A 789 -18.60 -65.90 7.22
N HIS A 790 -18.38 -64.63 6.84
CA HIS A 790 -18.72 -63.50 7.68
C HIS A 790 -20.25 -63.34 7.86
N LEU A 791 -21.04 -63.53 6.81
CA LEU A 791 -22.50 -63.51 6.87
C LEU A 791 -23.07 -64.67 7.71
N GLU A 792 -22.48 -65.87 7.62
CA GLU A 792 -22.84 -67.00 8.49
C GLU A 792 -22.60 -66.68 9.97
N PHE A 793 -21.51 -65.99 10.28
CA PHE A 793 -21.19 -65.57 11.64
C PHE A 793 -22.20 -64.54 12.19
N ILE A 794 -22.74 -63.67 11.33
CA ILE A 794 -23.77 -62.68 11.68
C ILE A 794 -25.18 -63.32 11.74
N GLY A 795 -25.34 -64.55 11.23
CA GLY A 795 -26.60 -65.29 11.23
C GLY A 795 -27.46 -65.11 9.97
N ASP A 796 -26.91 -64.49 8.91
CA ASP A 796 -27.58 -64.32 7.62
C ASP A 796 -27.23 -65.46 6.65
N TYR A 797 -27.81 -66.64 6.93
CA TYR A 797 -27.52 -67.87 6.18
C TYR A 797 -28.02 -67.83 4.72
N VAL A 798 -29.06 -67.05 4.43
CA VAL A 798 -29.66 -66.97 3.08
C VAL A 798 -28.73 -66.25 2.13
N ASN A 799 -28.20 -65.09 2.53
CA ASN A 799 -27.24 -64.36 1.71
C ASN A 799 -25.88 -65.06 1.67
N ALA A 800 -25.46 -65.70 2.77
CA ALA A 800 -24.23 -66.49 2.79
C ALA A 800 -24.23 -67.62 1.74
N LEU A 801 -25.33 -68.38 1.63
CA LEU A 801 -25.48 -69.44 0.62
C LEU A 801 -25.34 -68.88 -0.80
N ALA A 802 -25.99 -67.75 -1.09
CA ALA A 802 -25.90 -67.10 -2.40
C ALA A 802 -24.47 -66.66 -2.75
N HIS A 803 -23.67 -66.25 -1.78
CA HIS A 803 -22.26 -65.90 -1.98
C HIS A 803 -21.34 -67.13 -2.13
N TYR A 804 -21.61 -68.24 -1.43
CA TYR A 804 -20.91 -69.51 -1.67
C TYR A 804 -21.15 -70.05 -3.10
N GLU A 805 -22.40 -70.03 -3.56
CA GLU A 805 -22.76 -70.45 -4.92
C GLU A 805 -22.10 -69.56 -5.99
N LYS A 806 -22.06 -68.24 -5.77
CA LYS A 806 -21.30 -67.30 -6.63
C LYS A 806 -19.81 -67.61 -6.64
N GLY A 807 -19.22 -67.99 -5.50
CA GLY A 807 -17.81 -68.40 -5.44
C GLY A 807 -17.54 -69.65 -6.28
N LEU A 808 -18.39 -70.67 -6.16
CA LEU A 808 -18.29 -71.95 -6.89
C LEU A 808 -18.45 -71.79 -8.41
N THR A 809 -19.40 -70.98 -8.86
CA THR A 809 -19.64 -70.73 -10.30
C THR A 809 -18.48 -70.03 -10.99
N HIS A 810 -17.79 -69.11 -10.32
CA HIS A 810 -16.59 -68.46 -10.84
C HIS A 810 -15.34 -69.37 -10.78
N GLN A 811 -15.23 -70.24 -9.78
CA GLN A 811 -14.12 -71.21 -9.67
C GLN A 811 -14.10 -72.22 -10.84
N ASN A 812 -15.28 -72.64 -11.31
CA ASN A 812 -15.43 -73.50 -12.49
C ASN A 812 -15.08 -72.79 -13.81
N LYS A 813 -15.24 -71.46 -13.90
CA LYS A 813 -14.78 -70.67 -15.05
C LYS A 813 -13.26 -70.51 -15.09
N VAL A 814 -12.61 -70.17 -13.98
CA VAL A 814 -11.14 -69.96 -13.92
C VAL A 814 -10.37 -71.27 -14.17
N SER A 815 -10.89 -72.40 -13.68
CA SER A 815 -10.31 -73.73 -13.94
C SER A 815 -10.40 -74.18 -15.40
N SER A 816 -11.40 -73.71 -16.15
CA SER A 816 -11.51 -73.97 -17.60
C SER A 816 -10.56 -73.13 -18.47
N ILE A 817 -10.12 -71.96 -17.99
CA ILE A 817 -9.21 -71.05 -18.72
C ILE A 817 -7.74 -71.45 -18.50
N THR A 818 -7.39 -71.88 -17.27
CA THR A 818 -6.00 -72.25 -16.90
C THR A 818 -5.48 -73.51 -17.57
N THR A 819 -6.34 -74.36 -18.13
CA THR A 819 -5.94 -75.49 -18.98
C THR A 819 -5.42 -75.09 -20.38
N SER A 820 -5.44 -73.80 -20.75
CA SER A 820 -5.04 -73.33 -22.10
C SER A 820 -3.76 -72.48 -22.19
N THR A 821 -3.14 -72.08 -21.07
CA THR A 821 -1.90 -71.28 -21.09
C THR A 821 -0.94 -71.69 -19.97
N SER A 822 -0.01 -72.60 -20.29
CA SER A 822 1.11 -72.95 -19.42
C SER A 822 2.34 -72.10 -19.75
N THR A 823 2.51 -70.99 -19.04
CA THR A 823 3.81 -70.41 -18.58
C THR A 823 3.55 -69.00 -18.03
N VAL A 824 3.20 -68.90 -16.75
CA VAL A 824 3.28 -67.62 -16.03
C VAL A 824 4.10 -67.82 -14.76
N GLN A 825 5.17 -67.04 -14.65
CA GLN A 825 6.06 -66.97 -13.51
C GLN A 825 5.28 -66.65 -12.23
N LYS A 826 5.62 -67.36 -11.14
CA LYS A 826 5.14 -67.04 -9.78
C LYS A 826 5.44 -65.57 -9.47
N PRO A 827 4.45 -64.75 -9.07
CA PRO A 827 4.76 -63.45 -8.51
C PRO A 827 5.52 -63.67 -7.20
N LYS A 828 6.63 -62.94 -7.03
CA LYS A 828 7.34 -62.89 -5.74
C LYS A 828 6.34 -62.49 -4.67
N THR A 829 6.25 -63.29 -3.62
CA THR A 829 5.54 -62.96 -2.38
C THR A 829 6.08 -61.63 -1.83
N THR A 830 5.36 -60.54 -2.07
CA THR A 830 5.41 -59.36 -1.20
C THR A 830 4.99 -59.82 0.19
N ARG A 831 5.83 -59.58 1.19
CA ARG A 831 5.52 -59.88 2.60
C ARG A 831 4.13 -59.33 2.92
N ARG A 832 3.23 -60.19 3.40
CA ARG A 832 1.97 -59.76 4.05
C ARG A 832 2.33 -58.72 5.13
N LEU A 833 1.96 -57.47 4.89
CA LEU A 833 1.89 -56.48 5.95
C LEU A 833 0.64 -56.81 6.74
N SER A 834 0.81 -57.33 7.96
CA SER A 834 -0.29 -57.47 8.90
C SER A 834 -0.73 -56.07 9.32
N TRP A 835 -1.89 -55.63 8.83
CA TRP A 835 -2.46 -54.34 9.18
C TRP A 835 -2.94 -54.33 10.63
N PRO A 836 -2.67 -53.27 11.41
CA PRO A 836 -3.17 -53.16 12.76
C PRO A 836 -4.67 -52.83 12.72
N LEU A 837 -5.51 -53.86 12.70
CA LEU A 837 -6.91 -53.73 13.11
C LEU A 837 -6.91 -53.33 14.59
N ARG A 838 -7.25 -52.07 14.90
CA ARG A 838 -7.53 -51.64 16.27
C ARG A 838 -8.68 -52.49 16.82
N ARG A 839 -8.39 -53.31 17.82
CA ARG A 839 -9.35 -53.70 18.85
C ARG A 839 -9.26 -52.72 20.00
#